data_AF-A0A0P7A1F8-F1
#
_entry.id   AF-A0A0P7A1F8-F1
#
_cell.length_a   1.000
_cell.length_b   1.000
_cell.length_c   1.000
_cell.angle_alpha   90.00
_cell.angle_beta   90.00
_cell.angle_gamma   90.00
#
_symmetry.space_group_name_H-M   'P 1'
#
loop_
_entity.id
_entity.type
_entity.pdbx_description
1 polymer ?
#
loop_
_entity_poly.entity_id
_entity_poly.type
_entity_poly.pdbx_seq_one_letter_code
_entity_poly.pdbx_strand_id
1 'polypeptide(L)'
;MDGIALKGKLVFGILVLALLGCTSPFWAQTTYGDDFSIASYSNNSGTGNFLGPWTETSDGNNPATGGRIRVNANQLRFRNLRNNRTITRNLDLSPYQSVTLSLDYNRTGGNESLAVQLFDGTTYSTVAVLDGTGSVSYALNQNQISATAGIRIRSNSGDWDNNTETIFVDNILFTAQLPDQPPVLTGSGDQIYCPGGSVPVVESISITDPDDTIGNAVYIQISSGYVNGEDVLTLTGSHPNITPSWNPTEGELTLMGPASYVAFEAAVLATVFSSSSGNPSGTKQFSITVGEPNFLPETQHYYEFVPDPGISWTDARDAAATRTYLGLQGYLVTLTSQEEADFAGQQASGFGWIGATDELVEGEWRWATGPEAGTLFWTGLANGTEITYANWNGGEPNNVGSNGEDYAHIAAASVIRGGAPIGAWNDLPNGGGGGAYASQGYVVEYGGMPGDPVLNISLTTSITVDSEPPTWVTTAGALDQNYQCNGDVPTLTSCSSLNTTFFNQQQFSWGFGLQNSTAAVVTNWEVRITNANYQLDPLQLTNQAAFNYSEVDNGNGTFDLILTGTGPIPGFGGIPGGNIQWSGVNFGFTPTSDGISVFCGATPFSPPVATDNCGNVTVVQVSDVVTNDNGPNDYVRVVGYEAVDDVGNTSSIFTRTITVRDTTAPTASNLAGATVFCASDIPAPDILVVNDEADNCSPAPTVSFVGDISDGGANPEIITRTYAVSDAAGNSIQVTQTFTVNAFEITQQPINFSATAGGSATFMVGASNADTYQWQLSTNGGVSFINLSDTAAYSGTQSPTLSLNAPISSAMQGYQYRVLVSNSNAACPAILSNSAALSVGAATVITNRRITFRVQQ
;
A
#
# COMPACT_ATOMS: atom_id res chain seq x y z
N MET A 1 -40.80 -16.92 -27.12
CA MET A 1 -40.97 -16.91 -25.65
C MET A 1 -39.57 -17.10 -25.05
N ASP A 2 -38.66 -16.14 -25.15
CA ASP A 2 -38.70 -14.71 -24.78
C ASP A 2 -38.57 -14.54 -23.26
N GLY A 3 -37.55 -13.87 -22.72
CA GLY A 3 -36.37 -13.31 -23.41
C GLY A 3 -35.29 -12.82 -22.43
N ILE A 4 -34.07 -12.63 -22.92
CA ILE A 4 -32.95 -12.07 -22.15
C ILE A 4 -32.91 -10.55 -22.38
N ALA A 5 -33.01 -9.77 -21.31
CA ALA A 5 -32.98 -8.31 -21.37
C ALA A 5 -31.58 -7.78 -21.00
N LEU A 6 -30.91 -7.11 -21.93
CA LEU A 6 -29.64 -6.41 -21.71
C LEU A 6 -29.49 -5.29 -22.75
N LYS A 7 -28.80 -4.21 -22.37
CA LYS A 7 -28.49 -2.99 -23.16
C LYS A 7 -29.68 -2.02 -23.38
N GLY A 8 -29.78 -1.02 -22.51
CA GLY A 8 -30.33 0.28 -22.87
C GLY A 8 -29.20 1.23 -23.31
N LYS A 9 -28.96 1.38 -24.62
CA LYS A 9 -28.23 2.54 -25.15
C LYS A 9 -29.26 3.50 -25.74
N LEU A 10 -29.26 4.76 -25.29
CA LEU A 10 -30.09 5.79 -25.88
C LEU A 10 -29.57 6.12 -27.28
N VAL A 11 -30.44 6.05 -28.28
CA VAL A 11 -30.14 6.51 -29.64
C VAL A 11 -30.91 7.80 -29.87
N PHE A 12 -30.19 8.91 -29.94
CA PHE A 12 -30.69 10.13 -30.57
C PHE A 12 -30.02 10.25 -31.94
N GLY A 13 -30.81 10.15 -33.01
CA GLY A 13 -30.31 10.27 -34.38
C GLY A 13 -30.16 11.74 -34.76
N ILE A 14 -28.98 12.13 -35.22
CA ILE A 14 -28.76 13.38 -35.96
C ILE A 14 -28.62 13.04 -37.44
N LEU A 15 -29.24 13.88 -38.27
CA LEU A 15 -29.40 13.66 -39.71
C LEU A 15 -28.06 13.86 -40.45
N VAL A 16 -27.55 12.80 -41.09
CA VAL A 16 -26.39 12.92 -41.99
C VAL A 16 -26.82 13.67 -43.26
N LEU A 17 -26.47 14.95 -43.33
CA LEU A 17 -26.56 15.74 -44.56
C LEU A 17 -25.15 15.88 -45.16
N ALA A 18 -24.86 15.07 -46.18
CA ALA A 18 -23.54 15.06 -46.81
C ALA A 18 -23.35 16.29 -47.72
N LEU A 19 -22.62 17.31 -47.25
CA LEU A 19 -21.95 18.27 -48.11
C LEU A 19 -20.49 17.87 -48.27
N LEU A 20 -20.06 17.62 -49.51
CA LEU A 20 -18.65 17.73 -49.86
C LEU A 20 -18.30 19.22 -49.97
N GLY A 21 -17.84 19.80 -48.87
CA GLY A 21 -17.20 21.12 -48.84
C GLY A 21 -15.68 20.95 -48.71
N CYS A 22 -14.91 21.58 -49.59
CA CYS A 22 -13.47 21.71 -49.39
C CYS A 22 -13.23 22.82 -48.36
N THR A 23 -12.88 22.44 -47.13
CA THR A 23 -12.60 23.39 -46.04
C THR A 23 -11.13 23.79 -46.06
N SER A 24 -10.79 24.78 -46.88
CA SER A 24 -9.67 25.68 -46.59
C SER A 24 -9.92 26.42 -45.28
N PRO A 25 -8.89 26.78 -44.49
CA PRO A 25 -9.07 27.52 -43.24
C PRO A 25 -9.76 28.86 -43.50
N PHE A 26 -10.91 29.06 -42.86
CA PHE A 26 -11.60 30.35 -42.82
C PHE A 26 -11.14 31.11 -41.59
N TRP A 27 -10.07 31.90 -41.77
CA TRP A 27 -9.81 33.07 -40.93
C TRP A 27 -11.10 33.90 -40.76
N ALA A 28 -11.20 34.70 -39.68
CA ALA A 28 -12.33 35.58 -39.38
C ALA A 28 -12.44 36.81 -40.33
N GLN A 29 -12.49 36.53 -41.64
CA GLN A 29 -12.40 37.49 -42.73
C GLN A 29 -13.67 38.33 -42.85
N THR A 30 -13.57 39.62 -42.51
CA THR A 30 -14.59 40.60 -42.88
C THR A 30 -14.30 41.17 -44.27
N THR A 31 -15.33 41.35 -45.08
CA THR A 31 -15.20 41.98 -46.40
C THR A 31 -16.07 43.22 -46.49
N TYR A 32 -15.51 44.37 -46.85
CA TYR A 32 -16.26 45.59 -47.13
C TYR A 32 -16.29 45.79 -48.65
N GLY A 33 -17.37 45.33 -49.28
CA GLY A 33 -17.53 45.25 -50.73
C GLY A 33 -18.56 46.23 -51.29
N ASP A 34 -18.29 46.79 -52.47
CA ASP A 34 -19.30 47.34 -53.38
C ASP A 34 -19.00 46.87 -54.81
N ASP A 35 -19.91 46.03 -55.31
CA ASP A 35 -19.91 45.46 -56.67
C ASP A 35 -20.74 46.29 -57.66
N PHE A 36 -21.28 47.44 -57.21
CA PHE A 36 -22.15 48.34 -57.95
C PHE A 36 -23.32 47.67 -58.71
N SER A 37 -23.71 46.45 -58.31
CA SER A 37 -24.73 45.62 -58.95
C SER A 37 -26.12 46.26 -58.95
N ILE A 38 -26.33 47.23 -58.05
CA ILE A 38 -27.50 48.08 -57.95
C ILE A 38 -27.05 49.54 -58.09
N ALA A 39 -27.84 50.38 -58.79
CA ALA A 39 -27.56 51.80 -58.97
C ALA A 39 -27.82 52.64 -57.70
N SER A 40 -27.08 52.35 -56.63
CA SER A 40 -27.19 52.94 -55.30
C SER A 40 -25.81 53.17 -54.70
N TYR A 41 -25.55 54.36 -54.18
CA TYR A 41 -24.34 54.64 -53.41
C TYR A 41 -24.38 54.06 -51.98
N SER A 42 -25.50 53.51 -51.55
CA SER A 42 -25.66 52.80 -50.27
C SER A 42 -25.50 51.28 -50.40
N ASN A 43 -25.04 50.76 -51.54
CA ASN A 43 -24.85 49.33 -51.77
C ASN A 43 -23.73 48.78 -50.87
N ASN A 44 -23.88 47.55 -50.36
CA ASN A 44 -22.82 46.81 -49.66
C ASN A 44 -22.95 45.35 -50.12
N SER A 45 -21.91 44.79 -50.74
CA SER A 45 -21.88 43.43 -51.26
C SER A 45 -20.93 42.49 -50.50
N GLY A 46 -20.18 43.01 -49.51
CA GLY A 46 -19.35 42.23 -48.60
C GLY A 46 -20.08 41.81 -47.32
N THR A 47 -19.39 41.07 -46.44
CA THR A 47 -19.88 40.63 -45.13
C THR A 47 -19.95 41.75 -44.09
N GLY A 48 -19.19 42.83 -44.26
CA GLY A 48 -19.21 44.06 -43.47
C GLY A 48 -19.82 45.25 -44.23
N ASN A 49 -20.35 46.22 -43.50
CA ASN A 49 -20.97 47.44 -44.06
C ASN A 49 -20.05 48.64 -43.91
N PHE A 50 -19.90 49.45 -44.97
CA PHE A 50 -19.25 50.76 -44.88
C PHE A 50 -20.03 51.71 -43.93
N LEU A 51 -19.34 52.66 -43.31
CA LEU A 51 -19.92 53.62 -42.33
C LEU A 51 -20.99 54.55 -42.91
N GLY A 52 -21.12 54.60 -44.23
CA GLY A 52 -22.12 55.38 -44.94
C GLY A 52 -22.11 55.11 -46.44
N PRO A 53 -22.95 55.81 -47.22
CA PRO A 53 -22.93 55.72 -48.67
C PRO A 53 -21.70 56.39 -49.28
N TRP A 54 -21.39 56.05 -50.54
CA TRP A 54 -20.51 56.89 -51.35
C TRP A 54 -21.08 58.32 -51.44
N THR A 55 -20.20 59.31 -51.35
CA THR A 55 -20.51 60.74 -51.38
C THR A 55 -19.67 61.44 -52.45
N GLU A 56 -20.31 62.16 -53.35
CA GLU A 56 -19.65 62.98 -54.38
C GLU A 56 -19.27 64.37 -53.86
N THR A 57 -18.15 64.90 -54.35
CA THR A 57 -17.79 66.32 -54.24
C THR A 57 -17.76 66.97 -55.63
N SER A 58 -18.37 68.15 -55.76
CA SER A 58 -18.49 68.93 -57.01
C SER A 58 -19.31 68.24 -58.14
N ASP A 59 -20.14 67.27 -57.78
CA ASP A 59 -21.13 66.61 -58.65
C ASP A 59 -22.43 66.32 -57.86
N GLY A 60 -23.49 65.90 -58.53
CA GLY A 60 -24.87 65.95 -58.03
C GLY A 60 -25.28 64.93 -56.96
N ASN A 61 -24.38 64.07 -56.51
CA ASN A 61 -24.59 62.95 -55.59
C ASN A 61 -25.75 62.02 -55.99
N ASN A 62 -25.80 61.66 -57.29
CA ASN A 62 -26.89 60.90 -57.90
C ASN A 62 -26.36 59.61 -58.57
N PRO A 63 -26.52 58.42 -57.96
CA PRO A 63 -25.94 57.19 -58.46
C PRO A 63 -26.53 56.69 -59.79
N ALA A 64 -27.70 57.18 -60.21
CA ALA A 64 -28.44 56.59 -61.33
C ALA A 64 -28.43 57.46 -62.61
N THR A 65 -28.47 58.79 -62.49
CA THR A 65 -28.74 59.68 -63.65
C THR A 65 -27.98 61.01 -63.57
N GLY A 66 -27.69 61.61 -64.72
CA GLY A 66 -27.12 62.96 -64.85
C GLY A 66 -25.63 63.10 -64.53
N GLY A 67 -25.12 62.44 -63.50
CA GLY A 67 -23.77 62.65 -62.94
C GLY A 67 -22.60 62.38 -63.90
N ARG A 68 -21.45 63.02 -63.58
CA ARG A 68 -20.12 62.74 -64.15
C ARG A 68 -19.54 61.48 -63.54
N ILE A 69 -19.72 61.31 -62.23
CA ILE A 69 -19.67 60.01 -61.54
C ILE A 69 -21.11 59.47 -61.46
N ARG A 70 -21.29 58.15 -61.62
CA ARG A 70 -22.56 57.42 -61.40
C ARG A 70 -22.34 55.92 -61.52
N VAL A 71 -23.24 55.10 -60.99
CA VAL A 71 -23.35 53.69 -61.38
C VAL A 71 -23.96 53.59 -62.78
N ASN A 72 -23.40 52.75 -63.65
CA ASN A 72 -23.88 52.56 -65.01
C ASN A 72 -23.49 51.16 -65.51
N ALA A 73 -24.49 50.36 -65.92
CA ALA A 73 -24.28 48.98 -66.35
C ALA A 73 -23.52 48.15 -65.28
N ASN A 74 -23.96 48.30 -64.03
CA ASN A 74 -23.44 47.64 -62.83
C ASN A 74 -21.99 48.01 -62.45
N GLN A 75 -21.44 49.11 -62.95
CA GLN A 75 -20.08 49.56 -62.63
C GLN A 75 -20.05 51.07 -62.30
N LEU A 76 -19.11 51.52 -61.47
CA LEU A 76 -18.94 52.93 -61.12
C LEU A 76 -18.20 53.69 -62.24
N ARG A 77 -18.92 54.54 -62.98
CA ARG A 77 -18.45 55.16 -64.22
C ARG A 77 -18.10 56.63 -64.05
N PHE A 78 -16.81 56.95 -64.25
CA PHE A 78 -16.22 58.30 -64.24
C PHE A 78 -16.08 58.86 -65.66
N ARG A 79 -16.51 60.11 -65.89
CA ARG A 79 -16.46 60.81 -67.20
C ARG A 79 -16.48 62.34 -67.04
N ASN A 80 -15.51 63.06 -67.62
CA ASN A 80 -15.31 64.51 -67.43
C ASN A 80 -15.13 64.91 -65.94
N LEU A 81 -14.02 64.50 -65.33
CA LEU A 81 -13.70 64.80 -63.92
C LEU A 81 -13.02 66.16 -63.70
N ARG A 82 -13.39 67.17 -64.51
CA ARG A 82 -12.96 68.56 -64.30
C ARG A 82 -13.39 69.08 -62.91
N ASN A 83 -12.74 70.15 -62.46
CA ASN A 83 -13.02 70.85 -61.19
C ASN A 83 -12.77 70.01 -59.92
N ASN A 84 -11.77 69.13 -59.95
CA ASN A 84 -11.36 68.26 -58.81
C ASN A 84 -12.54 67.46 -58.22
N ARG A 85 -13.38 66.88 -59.08
CA ARG A 85 -14.43 65.95 -58.65
C ARG A 85 -13.84 64.72 -57.99
N THR A 86 -14.47 64.30 -56.90
CA THR A 86 -14.10 63.11 -56.15
C THR A 86 -15.36 62.35 -55.75
N ILE A 87 -15.25 61.04 -55.58
CA ILE A 87 -16.22 60.25 -54.80
C ILE A 87 -15.48 59.59 -53.63
N THR A 88 -16.10 59.61 -52.45
CA THR A 88 -15.51 59.18 -51.18
C THR A 88 -16.44 58.25 -50.42
N ARG A 89 -15.90 57.26 -49.71
CA ARG A 89 -16.65 56.43 -48.75
C ARG A 89 -15.79 56.06 -47.56
N ASN A 90 -16.39 56.06 -46.37
CA ASN A 90 -15.69 55.81 -45.11
C ASN A 90 -15.99 54.40 -44.58
N LEU A 91 -15.03 53.85 -43.85
CA LEU A 91 -15.04 52.52 -43.26
C LEU A 91 -14.31 52.58 -41.92
N ASP A 92 -14.77 51.80 -40.95
CA ASP A 92 -14.01 51.57 -39.72
C ASP A 92 -13.14 50.35 -39.95
N LEU A 93 -11.82 50.54 -39.93
CA LEU A 93 -10.84 49.47 -40.01
C LEU A 93 -10.07 49.27 -38.70
N SER A 94 -10.38 50.00 -37.63
CA SER A 94 -9.65 49.91 -36.36
C SER A 94 -9.66 48.55 -35.65
N PRO A 95 -10.65 47.64 -35.83
CA PRO A 95 -10.61 46.32 -35.21
C PRO A 95 -9.66 45.30 -35.90
N TYR A 96 -9.08 45.64 -37.05
CA TYR A 96 -8.41 44.67 -37.93
C TYR A 96 -6.89 44.80 -37.90
N GLN A 97 -6.18 43.67 -37.98
CA GLN A 97 -4.72 43.63 -37.99
C GLN A 97 -4.15 43.88 -39.39
N SER A 98 -4.78 43.31 -40.42
CA SER A 98 -4.35 43.46 -41.81
C SER A 98 -5.55 43.65 -42.75
N VAL A 99 -5.37 44.50 -43.77
CA VAL A 99 -6.42 44.82 -44.74
C VAL A 99 -5.81 44.93 -46.14
N THR A 100 -6.45 44.31 -47.13
CA THR A 100 -6.10 44.43 -48.56
C THR A 100 -7.27 45.03 -49.32
N LEU A 101 -7.03 46.15 -50.01
CA LEU A 101 -7.93 46.70 -51.02
C LEU A 101 -7.68 46.00 -52.36
N SER A 102 -8.74 45.49 -52.98
CA SER A 102 -8.78 45.16 -54.40
C SER A 102 -9.91 45.91 -55.12
N LEU A 103 -9.73 46.12 -56.43
CA LEU A 103 -10.75 46.61 -57.35
C LEU A 103 -10.40 46.30 -58.81
N ASP A 104 -11.40 46.25 -59.67
CA ASP A 104 -11.25 46.16 -61.12
C ASP A 104 -11.48 47.53 -61.77
N TYR A 105 -10.86 47.78 -62.93
CA TYR A 105 -11.07 49.00 -63.69
C TYR A 105 -10.91 48.83 -65.21
N ASN A 106 -11.60 49.68 -65.96
CA ASN A 106 -11.64 49.60 -67.42
C ASN A 106 -11.81 50.98 -68.09
N ARG A 107 -10.75 51.48 -68.72
CA ARG A 107 -10.80 52.69 -69.57
C ARG A 107 -11.32 52.33 -70.97
N THR A 108 -12.50 52.85 -71.28
CA THR A 108 -13.20 52.64 -72.56
C THR A 108 -13.06 53.82 -73.53
N GLY A 109 -12.42 54.91 -73.11
CA GLY A 109 -12.07 56.08 -73.93
C GLY A 109 -11.21 57.08 -73.14
N GLY A 110 -10.53 57.99 -73.84
CA GLY A 110 -9.59 58.97 -73.27
C GLY A 110 -8.15 58.44 -73.15
N ASN A 111 -7.23 59.30 -72.71
CA ASN A 111 -5.86 58.93 -72.30
C ASN A 111 -5.58 59.24 -70.81
N GLU A 112 -6.57 59.82 -70.13
CA GLU A 112 -6.57 60.22 -68.74
C GLU A 112 -6.64 59.04 -67.77
N SER A 113 -6.40 59.34 -66.49
CA SER A 113 -6.33 58.38 -65.40
C SER A 113 -6.99 58.85 -64.10
N LEU A 114 -7.44 57.88 -63.31
CA LEU A 114 -7.95 58.08 -61.94
C LEU A 114 -6.83 57.86 -60.92
N ALA A 115 -6.92 58.54 -59.77
CA ALA A 115 -6.15 58.24 -58.57
C ALA A 115 -7.10 57.59 -57.55
N VAL A 116 -6.75 56.37 -57.12
CA VAL A 116 -7.33 55.74 -55.93
C VAL A 116 -6.48 56.18 -54.74
N GLN A 117 -7.13 56.72 -53.72
CA GLN A 117 -6.47 57.28 -52.55
C GLN A 117 -7.11 56.75 -51.27
N LEU A 118 -6.30 56.53 -50.24
CA LEU A 118 -6.75 56.11 -48.91
C LEU A 118 -6.45 57.18 -47.87
N PHE A 119 -7.34 57.31 -46.89
CA PHE A 119 -7.20 58.23 -45.77
C PHE A 119 -6.41 57.60 -44.62
N ASP A 120 -5.40 58.31 -44.12
CA ASP A 120 -4.49 57.88 -43.05
C ASP A 120 -4.82 58.49 -41.66
N GLY A 121 -6.08 58.93 -41.49
CA GLY A 121 -6.51 59.71 -40.33
C GLY A 121 -6.20 61.22 -40.44
N THR A 122 -5.23 61.62 -41.27
CA THR A 122 -4.82 63.03 -41.44
C THR A 122 -4.98 63.52 -42.88
N THR A 123 -4.58 62.72 -43.88
CA THR A 123 -4.50 63.07 -45.30
C THR A 123 -4.95 61.91 -46.20
N TYR A 124 -5.15 62.20 -47.49
CA TYR A 124 -5.44 61.19 -48.51
C TYR A 124 -4.21 60.97 -49.41
N SER A 125 -3.54 59.83 -49.24
CA SER A 125 -2.39 59.40 -50.04
C SER A 125 -2.84 58.57 -51.25
N THR A 126 -2.18 58.72 -52.42
CA THR A 126 -2.50 57.90 -53.61
C THR A 126 -1.87 56.51 -53.48
N VAL A 127 -2.68 55.47 -53.61
CA VAL A 127 -2.26 54.06 -53.51
C VAL A 127 -2.25 53.34 -54.86
N ALA A 128 -3.06 53.79 -55.82
CA ALA A 128 -3.04 53.29 -57.20
C ALA A 128 -3.44 54.38 -58.20
N VAL A 129 -2.96 54.24 -59.44
CA VAL A 129 -3.35 55.05 -60.60
C VAL A 129 -3.97 54.12 -61.65
N LEU A 130 -5.13 54.50 -62.17
CA LEU A 130 -5.92 53.69 -63.10
C LEU A 130 -5.89 54.35 -64.50
N ASP A 131 -5.08 53.85 -65.42
CA ASP A 131 -4.78 54.47 -66.72
C ASP A 131 -4.95 53.52 -67.93
N GLY A 132 -5.74 52.46 -67.75
CA GLY A 132 -5.94 51.39 -68.74
C GLY A 132 -7.09 50.47 -68.35
N THR A 133 -6.88 49.16 -68.51
CA THR A 133 -7.83 48.11 -68.08
C THR A 133 -7.05 47.05 -67.31
N GLY A 134 -7.55 46.66 -66.14
CA GLY A 134 -6.88 45.71 -65.25
C GLY A 134 -7.50 45.71 -63.86
N SER A 135 -6.74 45.28 -62.87
CA SER A 135 -7.14 45.29 -61.47
C SER A 135 -6.06 45.90 -60.57
N VAL A 136 -6.42 46.19 -59.33
CA VAL A 136 -5.53 46.63 -58.25
C VAL A 136 -5.60 45.61 -57.12
N SER A 137 -4.46 45.35 -56.49
CA SER A 137 -4.38 44.76 -55.14
C SER A 137 -3.37 45.57 -54.35
N TYR A 138 -3.73 46.01 -53.15
CA TYR A 138 -2.93 46.89 -52.30
C TYR A 138 -3.15 46.56 -50.82
N ALA A 139 -2.11 46.08 -50.16
CA ALA A 139 -2.11 45.93 -48.70
C ALA A 139 -2.01 47.32 -48.05
N LEU A 140 -2.92 47.61 -47.10
CA LEU A 140 -2.94 48.86 -46.36
C LEU A 140 -1.80 48.90 -45.34
N ASN A 141 -1.22 50.08 -45.14
CA ASN A 141 -0.31 50.31 -44.01
C ASN A 141 -1.08 50.69 -42.74
N GLN A 142 -0.43 50.55 -41.58
CA GLN A 142 -1.04 50.73 -40.26
C GLN A 142 -1.80 52.06 -40.09
N ASN A 143 -1.33 53.17 -40.68
CA ASN A 143 -2.02 54.47 -40.57
C ASN A 143 -3.35 54.51 -41.35
N GLN A 144 -3.49 53.69 -42.41
CA GLN A 144 -4.71 53.56 -43.19
C GLN A 144 -5.73 52.61 -42.55
N ILE A 145 -5.30 51.79 -41.58
CA ILE A 145 -6.14 50.86 -40.81
C ILE A 145 -6.60 51.58 -39.55
N SER A 146 -7.70 52.35 -39.65
CA SER A 146 -8.19 53.19 -38.55
C SER A 146 -9.72 53.37 -38.54
N ALA A 147 -10.25 53.88 -37.43
CA ALA A 147 -11.68 54.18 -37.24
C ALA A 147 -12.20 55.33 -38.13
N THR A 148 -11.31 55.98 -38.89
CA THR A 148 -11.64 57.05 -39.83
C THR A 148 -11.24 56.72 -41.27
N ALA A 149 -10.85 55.48 -41.54
CA ALA A 149 -10.38 55.04 -42.84
C ALA A 149 -11.39 55.38 -43.95
N GLY A 150 -10.87 55.70 -45.13
CA GLY A 150 -11.68 56.25 -46.21
C GLY A 150 -11.04 56.05 -47.56
N ILE A 151 -11.82 55.55 -48.52
CA ILE A 151 -11.43 55.50 -49.93
C ILE A 151 -11.90 56.76 -50.66
N ARG A 152 -11.06 57.28 -51.53
CA ARG A 152 -11.36 58.38 -52.44
C ARG A 152 -10.88 58.07 -53.84
N ILE A 153 -11.79 58.15 -54.81
CA ILE A 153 -11.44 58.09 -56.23
C ILE A 153 -11.64 59.48 -56.85
N ARG A 154 -10.62 59.97 -57.54
CA ARG A 154 -10.62 61.30 -58.20
C ARG A 154 -9.79 61.29 -59.48
N SER A 155 -9.79 62.40 -60.23
CA SER A 155 -8.84 62.54 -61.35
C SER A 155 -7.38 62.57 -60.87
N ASN A 156 -6.51 61.88 -61.60
CA ASN A 156 -5.05 62.01 -61.50
C ASN A 156 -4.45 62.94 -62.56
N SER A 157 -5.20 63.27 -63.62
CA SER A 157 -4.74 64.00 -64.81
C SER A 157 -5.60 65.23 -65.12
N GLY A 158 -5.05 66.20 -65.86
CA GLY A 158 -5.61 67.56 -65.93
C GLY A 158 -6.85 67.73 -66.81
N ASP A 159 -6.87 67.09 -67.98
CA ASP A 159 -7.55 67.70 -69.14
C ASP A 159 -8.92 67.12 -69.55
N TRP A 160 -9.32 65.93 -69.08
CA TRP A 160 -10.62 65.25 -69.28
C TRP A 160 -11.66 66.06 -70.10
N ASP A 161 -11.75 65.82 -71.41
CA ASP A 161 -12.56 66.56 -72.37
C ASP A 161 -14.09 66.52 -72.15
N ASN A 162 -14.80 67.18 -73.07
CA ASN A 162 -16.26 67.18 -73.13
C ASN A 162 -16.85 65.90 -73.73
N ASN A 163 -16.56 64.79 -73.03
CA ASN A 163 -17.21 63.47 -73.06
C ASN A 163 -16.53 62.33 -73.85
N THR A 164 -15.24 62.36 -74.23
CA THR A 164 -14.60 61.16 -74.83
C THR A 164 -14.01 60.19 -73.82
N GLU A 165 -13.61 60.66 -72.64
CA GLU A 165 -12.99 59.85 -71.60
C GLU A 165 -14.04 59.06 -70.83
N THR A 166 -13.81 57.79 -70.56
CA THR A 166 -14.65 57.03 -69.64
C THR A 166 -13.85 55.90 -69.00
N ILE A 167 -13.75 55.94 -67.68
CA ILE A 167 -13.19 54.85 -66.86
C ILE A 167 -14.32 54.30 -66.01
N PHE A 168 -14.49 52.98 -66.04
CA PHE A 168 -15.30 52.24 -65.09
C PHE A 168 -14.39 51.69 -63.98
N VAL A 169 -14.89 51.63 -62.75
CA VAL A 169 -14.31 50.94 -61.61
C VAL A 169 -15.37 50.01 -61.03
N ASP A 170 -14.96 48.84 -60.58
CA ASP A 170 -15.86 47.76 -60.17
C ASP A 170 -15.23 46.92 -59.05
N ASN A 171 -16.00 46.04 -58.41
CA ASN A 171 -15.55 45.10 -57.37
C ASN A 171 -14.67 45.74 -56.28
N ILE A 172 -15.04 46.92 -55.76
CA ILE A 172 -14.26 47.60 -54.72
C ILE A 172 -14.42 46.81 -53.43
N LEU A 173 -13.36 46.12 -53.01
CA LEU A 173 -13.37 45.14 -51.94
C LEU A 173 -12.21 45.37 -50.98
N PHE A 174 -12.50 45.67 -49.71
CA PHE A 174 -11.52 45.55 -48.63
C PHE A 174 -11.70 44.19 -47.97
N THR A 175 -10.71 43.30 -48.13
CA THR A 175 -10.57 42.08 -47.32
C THR A 175 -9.81 42.45 -46.07
N ALA A 176 -10.44 42.28 -44.90
CA ALA A 176 -9.89 42.62 -43.59
C ALA A 176 -9.87 41.38 -42.68
N GLN A 177 -8.73 41.15 -42.01
CA GLN A 177 -8.55 40.08 -41.03
C GLN A 177 -8.46 40.68 -39.64
N LEU A 178 -9.14 40.07 -38.66
CA LEU A 178 -8.96 40.40 -37.25
C LEU A 178 -7.52 40.03 -36.81
N PRO A 179 -7.05 40.57 -35.67
CA PRO A 179 -5.89 39.99 -34.99
C PRO A 179 -6.22 38.55 -34.59
N ASP A 180 -5.35 37.65 -35.01
CA ASP A 180 -5.19 36.29 -34.50
C ASP A 180 -5.19 36.30 -32.96
N GLN A 181 -6.02 35.47 -32.32
CA GLN A 181 -6.07 35.39 -30.85
C GLN A 181 -5.34 34.14 -30.35
N PRO A 182 -4.52 34.25 -29.28
CA PRO A 182 -3.80 33.10 -28.77
C PRO A 182 -4.77 32.08 -28.12
N PRO A 183 -4.52 30.77 -28.26
CA PRO A 183 -5.31 29.74 -27.59
C PRO A 183 -5.21 29.84 -26.07
N VAL A 184 -6.19 29.26 -25.38
CA VAL A 184 -6.22 29.18 -23.91
C VAL A 184 -6.18 27.73 -23.50
N LEU A 185 -5.14 27.37 -22.75
CA LEU A 185 -4.94 26.09 -22.09
C LEU A 185 -5.41 26.16 -20.64
N THR A 186 -6.09 25.11 -20.21
CA THR A 186 -6.42 24.85 -18.81
C THR A 186 -6.29 23.36 -18.53
N GLY A 187 -6.06 22.95 -17.29
CA GLY A 187 -5.90 21.53 -16.95
C GLY A 187 -5.37 21.30 -15.54
N SER A 188 -4.95 20.07 -15.27
CA SER A 188 -4.38 19.64 -13.99
C SER A 188 -3.58 18.34 -14.13
N GLY A 189 -2.62 18.16 -13.22
CA GLY A 189 -1.92 16.90 -12.99
C GLY A 189 -0.87 17.09 -11.89
N ASP A 190 -0.97 16.29 -10.83
CA ASP A 190 0.04 16.16 -9.77
C ASP A 190 0.05 14.70 -9.30
N GLN A 191 0.71 13.86 -10.10
CA GLN A 191 0.50 12.40 -10.11
C GLN A 191 1.69 11.66 -9.51
N ILE A 192 1.44 10.61 -8.72
CA ILE A 192 2.54 9.77 -8.18
C ILE A 192 3.08 8.88 -9.32
N TYR A 193 4.39 8.93 -9.56
CA TYR A 193 5.09 8.04 -10.48
C TYR A 193 5.68 6.85 -9.73
N CYS A 194 5.17 5.65 -10.04
CA CYS A 194 5.74 4.39 -9.60
C CYS A 194 6.89 3.97 -10.54
N PRO A 195 8.13 3.81 -10.03
CA PRO A 195 9.28 3.31 -10.80
C PRO A 195 9.00 2.00 -11.55
N GLY A 196 9.62 1.84 -12.72
CA GLY A 196 9.39 0.69 -13.61
C GLY A 196 8.04 0.69 -14.35
N GLY A 197 7.14 1.61 -14.02
CA GLY A 197 5.87 1.85 -14.70
C GLY A 197 5.90 3.04 -15.67
N SER A 198 4.71 3.51 -16.04
CA SER A 198 4.48 4.75 -16.80
C SER A 198 3.23 5.45 -16.29
N VAL A 199 3.27 6.77 -16.12
CA VAL A 199 2.14 7.60 -15.64
C VAL A 199 1.77 8.64 -16.70
N PRO A 200 0.48 8.98 -16.91
CA PRO A 200 0.12 10.12 -17.76
C PRO A 200 0.79 11.41 -17.28
N VAL A 201 1.07 12.34 -18.20
CA VAL A 201 1.62 13.67 -17.84
C VAL A 201 0.56 14.67 -17.39
N VAL A 202 -0.73 14.35 -17.56
CA VAL A 202 -1.88 15.14 -17.08
C VAL A 202 -3.00 14.23 -16.56
N GLU A 203 -3.84 14.77 -15.69
CA GLU A 203 -5.16 14.22 -15.37
C GLU A 203 -6.27 14.88 -16.20
N SER A 204 -6.11 16.18 -16.52
CA SER A 204 -7.05 16.93 -17.34
C SER A 204 -6.35 17.99 -18.18
N ILE A 205 -6.90 18.24 -19.36
CA ILE A 205 -6.54 19.36 -20.24
C ILE A 205 -7.78 19.81 -21.01
N SER A 206 -7.87 21.10 -21.31
CA SER A 206 -8.67 21.60 -22.42
C SER A 206 -7.95 22.74 -23.13
N ILE A 207 -8.08 22.77 -24.46
CA ILE A 207 -7.49 23.76 -25.36
C ILE A 207 -8.64 24.47 -26.09
N THR A 208 -8.89 25.72 -25.74
CA THR A 208 -9.97 26.53 -26.34
C THR A 208 -9.39 27.73 -27.07
N ASP A 209 -9.75 27.89 -28.34
CA ASP A 209 -9.32 29.00 -29.19
C ASP A 209 -10.55 29.82 -29.65
N PRO A 210 -10.49 31.17 -29.71
CA PRO A 210 -11.63 32.00 -30.10
C PRO A 210 -11.95 32.02 -31.60
N ASP A 211 -10.95 31.86 -32.48
CA ASP A 211 -11.12 31.97 -33.93
C ASP A 211 -10.49 30.83 -34.76
N ASP A 212 -9.58 30.03 -34.20
CA ASP A 212 -9.09 28.80 -34.82
C ASP A 212 -9.72 27.52 -34.23
N THR A 213 -9.53 26.39 -34.90
CA THR A 213 -10.01 25.06 -34.44
C THR A 213 -9.01 23.93 -34.67
N ILE A 214 -7.88 24.23 -35.33
CA ILE A 214 -6.86 23.26 -35.76
C ILE A 214 -5.48 23.80 -35.39
N GLY A 215 -4.78 23.11 -34.50
CA GLY A 215 -3.39 23.42 -34.17
C GLY A 215 -2.40 22.79 -35.15
N ASN A 216 -1.21 23.39 -35.24
CA ASN A 216 -0.09 22.82 -35.99
C ASN A 216 0.76 21.85 -35.15
N ALA A 217 0.95 22.13 -33.85
CA ALA A 217 1.62 21.23 -32.92
C ALA A 217 1.23 21.54 -31.45
N VAL A 218 1.49 20.57 -30.56
CA VAL A 218 1.59 20.77 -29.10
C VAL A 218 2.93 20.24 -28.63
N TYR A 219 3.60 20.98 -27.76
CA TYR A 219 4.92 20.66 -27.22
C TYR A 219 4.74 20.23 -25.77
N ILE A 220 5.37 19.12 -25.37
CA ILE A 220 5.33 18.62 -23.99
C ILE A 220 6.78 18.43 -23.54
N GLN A 221 7.30 19.29 -22.68
CA GLN A 221 8.67 19.25 -22.20
C GLN A 221 8.73 18.86 -20.73
N ILE A 222 9.73 18.07 -20.34
CA ILE A 222 10.07 17.84 -18.93
C ILE A 222 10.83 19.07 -18.40
N SER A 223 10.10 20.17 -18.19
CA SER A 223 10.64 21.49 -17.89
C SER A 223 11.45 21.58 -16.59
N SER A 224 11.24 20.65 -15.65
CA SER A 224 12.02 20.57 -14.41
C SER A 224 12.34 19.12 -14.04
N GLY A 225 13.55 18.91 -13.53
CA GLY A 225 14.03 17.62 -13.02
C GLY A 225 14.39 16.56 -14.09
N TYR A 226 14.46 16.93 -15.38
CA TYR A 226 14.74 15.99 -16.48
C TYR A 226 16.11 15.28 -16.34
N VAL A 227 16.14 13.96 -16.52
CA VAL A 227 17.38 13.17 -16.60
C VAL A 227 17.57 12.62 -18.01
N ASN A 228 18.44 13.30 -18.78
CA ASN A 228 18.77 12.93 -20.16
C ASN A 228 19.27 11.48 -20.27
N GLY A 229 18.62 10.70 -21.13
CA GLY A 229 18.93 9.29 -21.37
C GLY A 229 18.28 8.30 -20.40
N GLU A 230 17.73 8.76 -19.27
CA GLU A 230 16.95 7.93 -18.34
C GLU A 230 15.45 8.14 -18.52
N ASP A 231 15.01 9.40 -18.56
CA ASP A 231 13.60 9.83 -18.65
C ASP A 231 13.11 9.96 -20.10
N VAL A 232 11.86 9.53 -20.37
CA VAL A 232 11.24 9.52 -21.70
C VAL A 232 9.73 9.84 -21.62
N LEU A 233 9.26 10.73 -22.50
CA LEU A 233 7.82 10.90 -22.79
C LEU A 233 7.40 10.08 -24.01
N THR A 234 6.25 9.40 -23.94
CA THR A 234 5.71 8.56 -25.02
C THR A 234 4.22 8.80 -25.24
N LEU A 235 3.83 9.13 -26.48
CA LEU A 235 2.43 9.13 -26.89
C LEU A 235 1.92 7.69 -27.03
N THR A 236 0.91 7.31 -26.24
CA THR A 236 0.29 5.98 -26.30
C THR A 236 -0.98 5.96 -27.16
N GLY A 237 -1.36 4.77 -27.64
CA GLY A 237 -2.59 4.59 -28.43
C GLY A 237 -2.43 4.89 -29.92
N SER A 238 -3.45 5.50 -30.53
CA SER A 238 -3.47 5.82 -31.97
C SER A 238 -4.27 7.09 -32.22
N HIS A 239 -3.58 8.13 -32.70
CA HIS A 239 -4.11 9.49 -32.85
C HIS A 239 -3.99 9.93 -34.31
N PRO A 240 -5.07 9.82 -35.11
CA PRO A 240 -5.02 10.18 -36.52
C PRO A 240 -4.65 11.65 -36.74
N ASN A 241 -3.75 11.89 -37.71
CA ASN A 241 -3.17 13.19 -38.04
C ASN A 241 -2.26 13.82 -36.97
N ILE A 242 -1.89 13.09 -35.91
CA ILE A 242 -0.87 13.52 -34.93
C ILE A 242 0.34 12.57 -35.02
N THR A 243 1.52 13.16 -35.20
CA THR A 243 2.80 12.45 -35.31
C THR A 243 3.71 12.86 -34.15
N PRO A 244 4.02 11.97 -33.20
CA PRO A 244 4.94 12.27 -32.11
C PRO A 244 6.40 12.29 -32.59
N SER A 245 7.20 13.20 -32.04
CA SER A 245 8.66 13.29 -32.18
C SER A 245 9.28 13.57 -30.81
N TRP A 246 10.25 12.76 -30.39
CA TRP A 246 10.92 12.89 -29.08
C TRP A 246 12.34 13.43 -29.27
N ASN A 247 12.67 14.53 -28.62
CA ASN A 247 14.02 15.08 -28.53
C ASN A 247 14.63 14.77 -27.14
N PRO A 248 15.54 13.79 -27.03
CA PRO A 248 16.19 13.44 -25.76
C PRO A 248 17.21 14.48 -25.29
N THR A 249 17.58 15.49 -26.09
CA THR A 249 18.47 16.58 -25.63
C THR A 249 17.71 17.60 -24.80
N GLU A 250 16.49 17.96 -25.23
CA GLU A 250 15.63 18.98 -24.64
C GLU A 250 14.52 18.40 -23.74
N GLY A 251 14.46 17.08 -23.57
CA GLY A 251 13.41 16.42 -22.78
C GLY A 251 11.99 16.63 -23.33
N GLU A 252 11.87 16.82 -24.65
CA GLU A 252 10.65 17.33 -25.30
C GLU A 252 9.98 16.29 -26.22
N LEU A 253 8.67 16.14 -26.09
CA LEU A 253 7.80 15.43 -27.03
C LEU A 253 6.97 16.43 -27.84
N THR A 254 7.37 16.67 -29.08
CA THR A 254 6.56 17.40 -30.07
C THR A 254 5.44 16.50 -30.59
N LEU A 255 4.18 16.92 -30.44
CA LEU A 255 3.01 16.32 -31.07
C LEU A 255 2.66 17.13 -32.33
N MET A 256 3.14 16.70 -33.51
CA MET A 256 2.97 17.43 -34.77
C MET A 256 1.67 17.07 -35.48
N GLY A 257 0.89 18.08 -35.87
CA GLY A 257 -0.38 17.97 -36.59
C GLY A 257 -0.25 18.04 -38.13
N PRO A 258 -1.17 18.73 -38.85
CA PRO A 258 -2.28 19.53 -38.33
C PRO A 258 -3.45 18.66 -37.82
N ALA A 259 -3.97 19.00 -36.64
CA ALA A 259 -5.08 18.29 -36.00
C ALA A 259 -5.99 19.25 -35.22
N SER A 260 -7.25 18.87 -35.00
CA SER A 260 -8.16 19.69 -34.19
C SER A 260 -7.72 19.73 -32.72
N TYR A 261 -8.01 20.81 -32.01
CA TYR A 261 -7.62 20.93 -30.60
C TYR A 261 -8.13 19.77 -29.73
N VAL A 262 -9.34 19.27 -29.97
CA VAL A 262 -9.89 18.07 -29.29
C VAL A 262 -9.09 16.78 -29.57
N ALA A 263 -8.42 16.68 -30.72
CA ALA A 263 -7.50 15.58 -31.00
C ALA A 263 -6.16 15.74 -30.25
N PHE A 264 -5.68 16.99 -30.08
CA PHE A 264 -4.52 17.27 -29.24
C PHE A 264 -4.81 17.04 -27.75
N GLU A 265 -5.95 17.49 -27.22
CA GLU A 265 -6.41 17.16 -25.86
C GLU A 265 -6.32 15.65 -25.61
N ALA A 266 -6.88 14.84 -26.52
CA ALA A 266 -6.86 13.38 -26.44
C ALA A 266 -5.45 12.77 -26.59
N ALA A 267 -4.54 13.42 -27.32
CA ALA A 267 -3.16 12.99 -27.45
C ALA A 267 -2.33 13.31 -26.20
N VAL A 268 -2.45 14.52 -25.63
CA VAL A 268 -1.78 14.91 -24.37
C VAL A 268 -2.25 14.01 -23.22
N LEU A 269 -3.55 13.74 -23.10
CA LEU A 269 -4.12 12.77 -22.14
C LEU A 269 -3.62 11.32 -22.33
N ALA A 270 -3.02 11.00 -23.47
CA ALA A 270 -2.43 9.71 -23.79
C ALA A 270 -0.89 9.72 -23.79
N THR A 271 -0.25 10.87 -23.56
CA THR A 271 1.20 10.96 -23.33
C THR A 271 1.50 10.51 -21.91
N VAL A 272 2.45 9.58 -21.79
CA VAL A 272 2.95 9.08 -20.50
C VAL A 272 4.42 9.42 -20.32
N PHE A 273 4.80 9.73 -19.08
CA PHE A 273 6.18 9.71 -18.62
C PHE A 273 6.56 8.28 -18.20
N SER A 274 7.81 7.92 -18.47
CA SER A 274 8.48 6.75 -17.88
C SER A 274 9.96 7.04 -17.70
N SER A 275 10.57 6.50 -16.64
CA SER A 275 12.02 6.53 -16.43
C SER A 275 12.58 5.11 -16.51
N SER A 276 13.73 4.98 -17.17
CA SER A 276 14.51 3.73 -17.23
C SER A 276 15.51 3.60 -16.07
N SER A 277 15.59 4.61 -15.20
CA SER A 277 16.31 4.54 -13.94
C SER A 277 15.72 3.45 -13.03
N GLY A 278 16.58 2.75 -12.29
CA GLY A 278 16.13 1.77 -11.29
C GLY A 278 15.54 2.45 -10.05
N ASN A 279 16.16 3.57 -9.64
CA ASN A 279 15.79 4.35 -8.46
C ASN A 279 15.65 5.85 -8.85
N PRO A 280 14.68 6.22 -9.71
CA PRO A 280 14.41 7.63 -9.99
C PRO A 280 13.89 8.30 -8.71
N SER A 281 14.01 9.63 -8.61
CA SER A 281 13.59 10.37 -7.41
C SER A 281 13.26 11.82 -7.71
N GLY A 282 12.64 12.49 -6.74
CA GLY A 282 12.22 13.90 -6.81
C GLY A 282 10.91 14.11 -7.57
N THR A 283 10.64 15.37 -7.89
CA THR A 283 9.48 15.79 -8.70
C THR A 283 9.97 16.09 -10.12
N LYS A 284 9.17 15.75 -11.13
CA LYS A 284 9.34 16.25 -12.51
C LYS A 284 8.20 17.21 -12.78
N GLN A 285 8.48 18.37 -13.37
CA GLN A 285 7.44 19.23 -13.92
C GLN A 285 7.40 19.10 -15.43
N PHE A 286 6.20 19.16 -15.99
CA PHE A 286 5.96 19.22 -17.42
C PHE A 286 5.40 20.59 -17.79
N SER A 287 5.92 21.20 -18.84
CA SER A 287 5.25 22.28 -19.55
C SER A 287 4.62 21.76 -20.83
N ILE A 288 3.37 22.14 -21.06
CA ILE A 288 2.56 21.73 -22.20
C ILE A 288 2.11 23.00 -22.93
N THR A 289 2.63 23.26 -24.12
CA THR A 289 2.46 24.53 -24.85
C THR A 289 1.85 24.33 -26.23
N VAL A 290 0.93 25.21 -26.64
CA VAL A 290 0.55 25.39 -28.05
C VAL A 290 1.36 26.53 -28.64
N GLY A 291 2.21 26.22 -29.62
CA GLY A 291 3.17 27.16 -30.22
C GLY A 291 4.62 26.76 -29.95
N GLU A 292 5.56 27.39 -30.67
CA GLU A 292 6.93 26.89 -30.84
C GLU A 292 7.92 27.06 -29.66
N PRO A 293 7.90 28.13 -28.83
CA PRO A 293 8.91 28.31 -27.79
C PRO A 293 8.57 27.57 -26.49
N ASN A 294 9.62 27.08 -25.83
CA ASN A 294 9.52 26.24 -24.65
C ASN A 294 9.28 27.07 -23.37
N PHE A 295 8.41 26.59 -22.49
CA PHE A 295 7.90 27.36 -21.33
C PHE A 295 8.51 26.88 -20.02
N LEU A 296 9.02 27.82 -19.20
CA LEU A 296 9.55 27.54 -17.86
C LEU A 296 8.54 27.95 -16.78
N PRO A 297 8.03 27.02 -15.96
CA PRO A 297 7.05 27.34 -14.92
C PRO A 297 7.55 28.27 -13.80
N GLU A 298 8.85 28.28 -13.49
CA GLU A 298 9.42 29.13 -12.43
C GLU A 298 9.22 30.62 -12.74
N THR A 299 9.54 31.04 -13.97
CA THR A 299 9.48 32.43 -14.42
C THR A 299 8.17 32.79 -15.10
N GLN A 300 7.40 31.80 -15.59
CA GLN A 300 6.26 31.98 -16.48
C GLN A 300 6.64 32.58 -17.86
N HIS A 301 7.90 32.46 -18.26
CA HIS A 301 8.43 32.99 -19.52
C HIS A 301 8.60 31.88 -20.58
N TYR A 302 8.76 32.31 -21.84
CA TYR A 302 8.96 31.44 -23.01
C TYR A 302 10.37 31.64 -23.56
N TYR A 303 11.02 30.55 -23.98
CA TYR A 303 12.43 30.53 -24.35
C TYR A 303 12.61 29.87 -25.73
N GLU A 304 13.47 30.45 -26.57
CA GLU A 304 13.75 29.98 -27.93
C GLU A 304 15.24 30.09 -28.23
N PHE A 305 15.89 29.01 -28.68
CA PHE A 305 17.24 29.12 -29.24
C PHE A 305 17.18 29.43 -30.74
N VAL A 306 17.74 30.58 -31.13
CA VAL A 306 17.83 31.02 -32.53
C VAL A 306 19.24 30.74 -33.06
N PRO A 307 19.42 29.77 -33.99
CA PRO A 307 20.73 29.46 -34.55
C PRO A 307 21.17 30.49 -35.59
N ASP A 308 22.25 31.22 -35.29
CA ASP A 308 22.93 32.15 -36.21
C ASP A 308 24.46 32.11 -35.99
N PRO A 309 25.18 31.16 -36.63
CA PRO A 309 26.59 30.92 -36.33
C PRO A 309 27.52 32.07 -36.73
N GLY A 310 28.15 32.67 -35.73
CA GLY A 310 29.06 33.82 -35.87
C GLY A 310 28.40 35.19 -35.72
N ILE A 311 27.14 35.27 -35.27
CA ILE A 311 26.50 36.53 -34.88
C ILE A 311 27.26 37.20 -33.71
N SER A 312 27.40 38.52 -33.73
CA SER A 312 27.96 39.25 -32.57
C SER A 312 26.95 39.35 -31.44
N TRP A 313 27.40 39.55 -30.19
CA TRP A 313 26.48 39.77 -29.07
C TRP A 313 25.59 41.00 -29.30
N THR A 314 26.15 42.07 -29.88
CA THR A 314 25.38 43.30 -30.20
C THR A 314 24.30 43.03 -31.24
N ASP A 315 24.64 42.31 -32.32
CA ASP A 315 23.68 41.94 -33.36
C ASP A 315 22.63 40.96 -32.82
N ALA A 316 23.01 40.04 -31.93
CA ALA A 316 22.10 39.10 -31.27
C ALA A 316 21.12 39.80 -30.31
N ARG A 317 21.60 40.79 -29.55
CA ARG A 317 20.77 41.66 -28.69
C ARG A 317 19.72 42.39 -29.52
N ASP A 318 20.16 43.05 -30.60
CA ASP A 318 19.28 43.85 -31.42
C ASP A 318 18.33 42.96 -32.27
N ALA A 319 18.77 41.77 -32.68
CA ALA A 319 17.91 40.78 -33.32
C ALA A 319 16.84 40.24 -32.36
N ALA A 320 17.20 39.79 -31.16
CA ALA A 320 16.25 39.35 -30.13
C ALA A 320 15.21 40.44 -29.81
N ALA A 321 15.65 41.70 -29.68
CA ALA A 321 14.78 42.86 -29.49
C ALA A 321 13.85 43.19 -30.67
N THR A 322 14.00 42.55 -31.84
CA THR A 322 13.02 42.65 -32.95
C THR A 322 12.04 41.48 -33.01
N ARG A 323 12.20 40.46 -32.17
CA ARG A 323 11.30 39.30 -32.14
C ARG A 323 10.08 39.57 -31.26
N THR A 324 8.94 39.05 -31.67
CA THR A 324 7.69 39.12 -30.92
C THR A 324 6.99 37.76 -30.94
N TYR A 325 6.46 37.35 -29.80
CA TYR A 325 5.75 36.07 -29.67
C TYR A 325 4.35 36.30 -29.09
N LEU A 326 3.32 36.20 -29.93
CA LEU A 326 1.91 36.43 -29.59
C LEU A 326 1.64 37.77 -28.85
N GLY A 327 2.50 38.77 -29.08
CA GLY A 327 2.44 40.10 -28.48
C GLY A 327 3.45 40.34 -27.34
N LEU A 328 4.11 39.30 -26.83
CA LEU A 328 5.28 39.44 -25.93
C LEU A 328 6.48 40.01 -26.70
N GLN A 329 7.26 40.87 -26.05
CA GLN A 329 8.53 41.39 -26.59
C GLN A 329 9.69 40.43 -26.29
N GLY A 330 10.42 40.01 -27.33
CA GLY A 330 11.63 39.18 -27.17
C GLY A 330 12.86 39.97 -26.71
N TYR A 331 13.76 39.31 -26.00
CA TYR A 331 15.07 39.86 -25.57
C TYR A 331 16.10 38.74 -25.36
N LEU A 332 17.40 39.05 -25.23
CA LEU A 332 18.41 38.04 -24.88
C LEU A 332 18.20 37.56 -23.45
N VAL A 333 18.15 36.24 -23.26
CA VAL A 333 17.78 35.60 -22.00
C VAL A 333 18.57 36.12 -20.79
N THR A 334 17.86 36.35 -19.70
CA THR A 334 18.37 36.71 -18.38
C THR A 334 18.29 35.49 -17.49
N LEU A 335 19.39 35.03 -16.90
CA LEU A 335 19.45 33.76 -16.17
C LEU A 335 19.63 34.02 -14.68
N THR A 336 18.53 33.97 -13.94
CA THR A 336 18.39 34.45 -12.57
C THR A 336 18.36 33.33 -11.52
N SER A 337 18.09 32.09 -11.93
CA SER A 337 18.10 30.88 -11.08
C SER A 337 18.96 29.76 -11.70
N GLN A 338 19.26 28.73 -10.91
CA GLN A 338 19.88 27.50 -11.45
C GLN A 338 18.96 26.74 -12.38
N GLU A 339 17.66 26.67 -12.07
CA GLU A 339 16.66 25.95 -12.85
C GLU A 339 16.47 26.61 -14.22
N GLU A 340 16.45 27.95 -14.27
CA GLU A 340 16.46 28.74 -15.49
C GLU A 340 17.74 28.58 -16.31
N ALA A 341 18.91 28.54 -15.67
CA ALA A 341 20.18 28.31 -16.37
C ALA A 341 20.32 26.87 -16.92
N ASP A 342 19.84 25.86 -16.19
CA ASP A 342 19.79 24.47 -16.63
C ASP A 342 18.78 24.30 -17.77
N PHE A 343 17.63 25.00 -17.72
CA PHE A 343 16.61 25.01 -18.77
C PHE A 343 17.12 25.66 -20.06
N ALA A 344 17.63 26.90 -20.00
CA ALA A 344 18.20 27.60 -21.16
C ALA A 344 19.45 26.88 -21.71
N GLY A 345 20.23 26.22 -20.84
CA GLY A 345 21.36 25.37 -21.22
C GLY A 345 20.95 24.19 -22.10
N GLN A 346 19.79 23.58 -21.84
CA GLN A 346 19.19 22.54 -22.67
C GLN A 346 18.73 23.11 -24.02
N GLN A 347 17.93 24.21 -24.02
CA GLN A 347 17.44 24.82 -25.27
C GLN A 347 18.58 25.19 -26.24
N ALA A 348 19.69 25.73 -25.71
CA ALA A 348 20.82 26.21 -26.53
C ALA A 348 21.70 25.10 -27.13
N SER A 349 21.50 23.82 -26.74
CA SER A 349 22.48 22.73 -26.93
C SER A 349 23.92 23.09 -26.48
N GLY A 350 24.07 24.11 -25.63
CA GLY A 350 25.34 24.58 -25.06
C GLY A 350 26.14 25.65 -25.82
N PHE A 351 25.58 26.50 -26.70
CA PHE A 351 26.41 27.46 -27.50
C PHE A 351 25.78 28.85 -27.83
N GLY A 352 24.83 29.35 -27.03
CA GLY A 352 24.11 30.61 -27.31
C GLY A 352 24.58 31.83 -26.51
N TRP A 353 24.53 33.03 -27.10
CA TRP A 353 24.62 34.31 -26.36
C TRP A 353 23.46 34.46 -25.35
N ILE A 354 23.75 35.11 -24.23
CA ILE A 354 22.79 35.48 -23.17
C ILE A 354 22.90 36.97 -22.83
N GLY A 355 21.94 37.53 -22.09
CA GLY A 355 21.80 38.98 -21.83
C GLY A 355 22.86 39.66 -20.96
N ALA A 356 23.95 38.99 -20.60
CA ALA A 356 24.93 39.45 -19.62
C ALA A 356 26.20 40.07 -20.24
N THR A 357 26.65 41.18 -19.64
CA THR A 357 27.86 41.93 -20.04
C THR A 357 28.41 42.77 -18.89
N ASP A 358 29.70 43.11 -18.92
CA ASP A 358 30.32 44.12 -18.04
C ASP A 358 30.91 45.34 -18.81
N GLU A 359 30.58 45.53 -20.10
CA GLU A 359 31.09 46.64 -20.97
C GLU A 359 30.98 48.03 -20.31
N LEU A 360 29.94 48.25 -19.49
CA LEU A 360 29.70 49.51 -18.79
C LEU A 360 30.74 49.80 -17.69
N VAL A 361 31.20 48.76 -16.98
CA VAL A 361 32.17 48.81 -15.88
C VAL A 361 32.89 47.44 -15.81
N GLU A 362 34.08 47.35 -16.39
CA GLU A 362 35.02 46.22 -16.28
C GLU A 362 35.00 45.56 -14.89
N GLY A 363 34.62 44.29 -14.84
CA GLY A 363 34.50 43.49 -13.63
C GLY A 363 33.19 43.63 -12.86
N GLU A 364 32.19 44.36 -13.35
CA GLU A 364 30.82 44.44 -12.78
C GLU A 364 29.79 43.86 -13.77
N TRP A 365 29.55 42.56 -13.70
CA TRP A 365 28.70 41.81 -14.62
C TRP A 365 27.21 42.02 -14.36
N ARG A 366 26.51 42.47 -15.40
CA ARG A 366 25.13 42.97 -15.36
C ARG A 366 24.28 42.36 -16.46
N TRP A 367 22.98 42.24 -16.20
CA TRP A 367 22.00 42.00 -17.27
C TRP A 367 21.78 43.30 -18.04
N ALA A 368 21.81 43.25 -19.37
CA ALA A 368 21.62 44.40 -20.25
C ALA A 368 20.30 44.35 -21.04
N THR A 369 19.54 43.28 -20.89
CA THR A 369 18.26 42.97 -21.53
C THR A 369 17.23 42.54 -20.49
N GLY A 370 15.98 42.35 -20.93
CA GLY A 370 14.88 41.86 -20.11
C GLY A 370 14.38 42.84 -19.03
N PRO A 371 13.46 42.39 -18.18
CA PRO A 371 13.02 43.11 -16.99
C PRO A 371 14.18 43.46 -16.03
N GLU A 372 15.22 42.64 -16.02
CA GLU A 372 16.41 42.70 -15.17
C GLU A 372 17.45 43.75 -15.63
N ALA A 373 17.21 44.45 -16.75
CA ALA A 373 18.18 45.34 -17.37
C ALA A 373 18.77 46.39 -16.40
N GLY A 374 20.10 46.33 -16.23
CA GLY A 374 20.91 47.17 -15.35
C GLY A 374 21.25 46.55 -14.00
N THR A 375 20.62 45.43 -13.61
CA THR A 375 20.93 44.72 -12.35
C THR A 375 22.33 44.08 -12.38
N LEU A 376 22.98 44.03 -11.21
CA LEU A 376 24.33 43.48 -11.02
C LEU A 376 24.22 42.09 -10.40
N PHE A 377 24.81 41.07 -11.04
CA PHE A 377 24.73 39.68 -10.57
C PHE A 377 26.08 39.09 -10.15
N TRP A 378 27.21 39.61 -10.65
CA TRP A 378 28.56 39.12 -10.32
C TRP A 378 29.61 40.23 -10.35
N THR A 379 30.68 40.08 -9.56
CA THR A 379 31.79 41.05 -9.49
C THR A 379 33.17 40.39 -9.48
N GLY A 380 34.08 40.89 -10.32
CA GLY A 380 35.46 40.40 -10.47
C GLY A 380 35.63 39.26 -11.48
N LEU A 381 36.88 38.81 -11.64
CA LEU A 381 37.25 37.66 -12.47
C LEU A 381 36.86 36.32 -11.80
N ALA A 382 37.38 35.19 -12.27
CA ALA A 382 37.14 33.80 -11.82
C ALA A 382 37.33 33.45 -10.33
N ASN A 383 37.71 34.42 -9.48
CA ASN A 383 37.70 34.30 -8.02
C ASN A 383 36.86 35.44 -7.40
N GLY A 384 35.78 35.80 -8.10
CA GLY A 384 34.93 36.95 -7.84
C GLY A 384 33.92 36.73 -6.73
N THR A 385 32.85 37.53 -6.75
CA THR A 385 31.77 37.46 -5.77
C THR A 385 30.43 37.58 -6.49
N GLU A 386 29.65 36.52 -6.36
CA GLU A 386 28.24 36.44 -6.75
C GLU A 386 27.40 37.40 -5.88
N ILE A 387 26.45 38.09 -6.52
CA ILE A 387 25.57 39.10 -5.91
C ILE A 387 24.12 38.61 -5.87
N THR A 388 23.69 37.86 -6.89
CA THR A 388 22.36 37.22 -6.96
C THR A 388 22.42 35.76 -7.39
N TYR A 389 22.92 35.49 -8.60
CA TYR A 389 23.16 34.16 -9.15
C TYR A 389 24.17 34.26 -10.32
N ALA A 390 25.06 33.28 -10.50
CA ALA A 390 25.92 33.17 -11.67
C ALA A 390 26.36 31.72 -11.96
N ASN A 391 26.23 31.25 -13.21
CA ASN A 391 26.63 29.89 -13.60
C ASN A 391 28.01 29.85 -14.28
N TRP A 392 29.03 30.55 -13.78
CA TRP A 392 30.32 30.62 -14.47
C TRP A 392 31.04 29.26 -14.59
N ASN A 393 31.59 28.97 -15.77
CA ASN A 393 32.41 27.78 -16.02
C ASN A 393 33.72 27.83 -15.20
N GLY A 394 34.33 26.67 -14.96
CA GLY A 394 35.48 26.50 -14.07
C GLY A 394 36.76 27.19 -14.59
N GLY A 395 36.92 28.46 -14.24
CA GLY A 395 38.01 29.33 -14.68
C GLY A 395 37.56 30.72 -15.18
N GLU A 396 36.25 30.96 -15.26
CA GLU A 396 35.65 32.16 -15.86
C GLU A 396 34.93 33.03 -14.78
N PRO A 397 34.66 34.33 -15.02
CA PRO A 397 35.09 35.12 -16.17
C PRO A 397 36.59 35.41 -16.08
N ASN A 398 37.29 35.28 -17.21
CA ASN A 398 38.75 35.28 -17.26
C ASN A 398 39.35 36.54 -17.92
N ASN A 399 38.58 37.23 -18.76
CA ASN A 399 38.93 38.44 -19.51
C ASN A 399 40.23 38.32 -20.35
N VAL A 400 40.30 37.35 -21.27
CA VAL A 400 41.46 37.13 -22.16
C VAL A 400 41.41 38.02 -23.41
N GLY A 401 41.98 39.21 -23.30
CA GLY A 401 42.19 40.05 -24.48
C GLY A 401 43.10 41.25 -24.25
N SER A 402 43.41 41.97 -25.34
CA SER A 402 43.84 43.37 -25.26
C SER A 402 42.67 44.35 -25.30
N ASN A 403 41.44 43.84 -25.50
CA ASN A 403 40.23 44.59 -25.80
C ASN A 403 39.05 44.29 -24.88
N GLY A 404 39.18 43.36 -23.92
CA GLY A 404 38.05 42.83 -23.15
C GLY A 404 37.49 41.50 -23.69
N GLU A 405 36.83 40.75 -22.82
CA GLU A 405 35.88 39.67 -23.13
C GLU A 405 34.50 39.98 -22.51
N ASP A 406 33.96 41.16 -22.82
CA ASP A 406 32.93 41.84 -22.01
C ASP A 406 31.50 41.22 -22.07
N TYR A 407 31.32 40.03 -22.63
CA TYR A 407 30.01 39.47 -23.03
C TYR A 407 29.87 37.97 -22.71
N ALA A 408 28.76 37.55 -22.10
CA ALA A 408 28.56 36.16 -21.68
C ALA A 408 27.85 35.30 -22.73
N HIS A 409 28.29 34.05 -22.89
CA HIS A 409 27.56 33.00 -23.62
C HIS A 409 27.50 31.70 -22.81
N ILE A 410 26.49 30.87 -23.08
CA ILE A 410 26.42 29.48 -22.59
C ILE A 410 27.53 28.68 -23.27
N ALA A 411 28.41 28.09 -22.47
CA ALA A 411 29.66 27.49 -22.92
C ALA A 411 29.48 26.07 -23.46
N ALA A 412 30.24 25.77 -24.51
CA ALA A 412 30.27 24.46 -25.14
C ALA A 412 30.51 23.32 -24.13
N ALA A 413 29.73 22.24 -24.23
CA ALA A 413 29.93 21.04 -23.42
C ALA A 413 31.35 20.42 -23.55
N SER A 414 32.10 20.77 -24.60
CA SER A 414 33.50 20.37 -24.81
C SER A 414 34.55 21.28 -24.17
N VAL A 415 34.17 22.43 -23.60
CA VAL A 415 35.06 23.36 -22.87
C VAL A 415 34.69 23.57 -21.40
N ILE A 416 33.64 22.89 -20.92
CA ILE A 416 33.28 22.85 -19.49
C ILE A 416 34.46 22.27 -18.67
N ARG A 417 34.79 22.95 -17.56
CA ARG A 417 35.95 22.73 -16.71
C ARG A 417 35.57 22.87 -15.23
N GLY A 418 36.50 22.47 -14.34
CA GLY A 418 36.38 22.68 -12.89
C GLY A 418 35.30 21.88 -12.16
N GLY A 419 34.39 21.20 -12.88
CA GLY A 419 33.20 20.56 -12.32
C GLY A 419 31.92 21.39 -12.45
N ALA A 420 31.91 22.46 -13.27
CA ALA A 420 30.72 23.23 -13.59
C ALA A 420 29.68 22.38 -14.37
N PRO A 421 28.36 22.70 -14.27
CA PRO A 421 27.30 21.97 -14.95
C PRO A 421 27.23 22.28 -16.46
N ILE A 422 26.42 21.50 -17.19
CA ILE A 422 25.98 21.88 -18.54
C ILE A 422 25.09 23.13 -18.41
N GLY A 423 25.22 24.08 -19.34
CA GLY A 423 24.59 25.40 -19.22
C GLY A 423 25.48 26.48 -18.59
N ALA A 424 26.64 26.11 -18.03
CA ALA A 424 27.60 27.07 -17.47
C ALA A 424 28.16 28.05 -18.51
N TRP A 425 28.57 29.24 -18.08
CA TRP A 425 28.86 30.40 -18.93
C TRP A 425 30.36 30.64 -19.13
N ASN A 426 30.73 31.24 -20.25
CA ASN A 426 32.07 31.71 -20.57
C ASN A 426 31.98 33.11 -21.18
N ASP A 427 32.83 34.01 -20.71
CA ASP A 427 33.00 35.37 -21.19
C ASP A 427 33.73 35.38 -22.55
N LEU A 428 33.37 36.30 -23.45
CA LEU A 428 33.91 36.40 -24.81
C LEU A 428 33.89 37.86 -25.32
N PRO A 429 34.74 38.23 -26.30
CA PRO A 429 34.60 39.49 -27.01
C PRO A 429 33.29 39.51 -27.81
N ASN A 430 32.73 40.70 -28.08
CA ASN A 430 31.47 40.90 -28.83
C ASN A 430 31.33 40.05 -30.11
N GLY A 431 32.41 39.83 -30.87
CA GLY A 431 32.41 39.02 -32.10
C GLY A 431 32.52 37.50 -31.90
N GLY A 432 32.51 37.02 -30.66
CA GLY A 432 32.76 35.63 -30.29
C GLY A 432 34.24 35.23 -30.39
N GLY A 433 34.54 34.02 -29.90
CA GLY A 433 35.84 33.37 -30.03
C GLY A 433 35.93 32.44 -31.25
N GLY A 434 36.77 31.40 -31.15
CA GLY A 434 37.01 30.44 -32.23
C GLY A 434 36.80 28.98 -31.82
N GLY A 435 36.37 28.15 -32.76
CA GLY A 435 36.11 26.72 -32.49
C GLY A 435 34.93 26.56 -31.54
N ALA A 436 35.15 25.90 -30.40
CA ALA A 436 34.12 25.72 -29.37
C ALA A 436 33.78 27.00 -28.57
N TYR A 437 34.46 28.12 -28.86
CA TYR A 437 34.14 29.46 -28.32
C TYR A 437 33.48 30.38 -29.37
N ALA A 438 33.13 29.87 -30.55
CA ALA A 438 32.40 30.64 -31.56
C ALA A 438 30.89 30.55 -31.28
N SER A 439 30.21 31.69 -31.19
CA SER A 439 28.75 31.72 -31.03
C SER A 439 28.05 30.94 -32.14
N GLN A 440 27.10 30.08 -31.77
CA GLN A 440 26.26 29.35 -32.72
C GLN A 440 24.87 30.00 -32.89
N GLY A 441 24.60 31.10 -32.18
CA GLY A 441 23.29 31.72 -32.09
C GLY A 441 23.06 32.39 -30.74
N TYR A 442 21.79 32.51 -30.34
CA TYR A 442 21.40 33.19 -29.11
C TYR A 442 20.12 32.60 -28.53
N VAL A 443 19.96 32.70 -27.20
CA VAL A 443 18.71 32.34 -26.53
C VAL A 443 17.87 33.59 -26.34
N VAL A 444 16.65 33.53 -26.86
CA VAL A 444 15.63 34.56 -26.74
C VAL A 444 14.68 34.17 -25.62
N GLU A 445 14.28 35.15 -24.83
CA GLU A 445 13.28 35.04 -23.78
C GLU A 445 12.12 36.00 -24.09
N TYR A 446 10.89 35.59 -23.75
CA TYR A 446 9.68 36.36 -23.92
C TYR A 446 8.84 36.30 -22.63
N GLY A 447 8.61 37.45 -21.99
CA GLY A 447 7.86 37.55 -20.75
C GLY A 447 8.29 38.74 -19.89
N GLY A 448 7.53 39.03 -18.84
CA GLY A 448 7.87 40.00 -17.79
C GLY A 448 8.00 41.48 -18.21
N MET A 449 8.02 41.81 -19.51
CA MET A 449 8.37 43.14 -19.98
C MET A 449 7.23 44.15 -19.74
N PRO A 450 7.53 45.44 -19.46
CA PRO A 450 6.52 46.44 -19.12
C PRO A 450 5.51 46.73 -20.24
N GLY A 451 4.41 45.98 -20.26
CA GLY A 451 3.32 46.09 -21.25
C GLY A 451 2.95 44.77 -21.94
N ASP A 452 3.67 43.68 -21.66
CA ASP A 452 3.41 42.35 -22.22
C ASP A 452 1.97 41.86 -21.94
N PRO A 453 1.32 41.17 -22.91
CA PRO A 453 0.05 40.49 -22.67
C PRO A 453 0.23 39.25 -21.78
N VAL A 454 -0.77 38.96 -20.95
CA VAL A 454 -0.83 37.68 -20.21
C VAL A 454 -1.32 36.59 -21.17
N LEU A 455 -0.41 35.69 -21.57
CA LEU A 455 -0.74 34.51 -22.36
C LEU A 455 -1.08 33.33 -21.45
N ASN A 456 -2.08 32.53 -21.83
CA ASN A 456 -2.44 31.28 -21.17
C ASN A 456 -2.30 30.09 -22.15
N ILE A 457 -1.30 30.12 -23.03
CA ILE A 457 -1.06 29.11 -24.08
C ILE A 457 -0.32 27.86 -23.56
N SER A 458 0.03 27.85 -22.27
CA SER A 458 0.79 26.80 -21.60
C SER A 458 0.09 26.31 -20.34
N LEU A 459 0.26 25.02 -20.05
CA LEU A 459 -0.16 24.35 -18.83
C LEU A 459 1.06 23.73 -18.14
N THR A 460 1.15 23.88 -16.83
CA THR A 460 2.11 23.14 -16.00
C THR A 460 1.42 22.00 -15.27
N THR A 461 2.05 20.83 -15.26
CA THR A 461 1.67 19.68 -14.42
C THR A 461 2.91 19.04 -13.80
N SER A 462 2.71 18.21 -12.78
CA SER A 462 3.78 17.56 -12.02
C SER A 462 3.58 16.05 -11.95
N ILE A 463 4.68 15.33 -11.82
CA ILE A 463 4.71 14.03 -11.14
C ILE A 463 5.69 14.06 -9.99
N THR A 464 5.37 13.38 -8.90
CA THR A 464 6.33 13.10 -7.82
C THR A 464 6.66 11.62 -7.86
N VAL A 465 7.96 11.29 -7.96
CA VAL A 465 8.42 9.89 -7.92
C VAL A 465 8.25 9.39 -6.49
N ASP A 466 7.73 8.17 -6.33
CA ASP A 466 7.45 7.65 -5.01
C ASP A 466 8.72 7.44 -4.15
N SER A 467 8.60 7.82 -2.89
CA SER A 467 9.65 7.76 -1.87
C SER A 467 9.09 7.62 -0.44
N GLU A 468 7.78 7.43 -0.29
CA GLU A 468 7.20 7.13 1.02
C GLU A 468 7.32 5.62 1.30
N PRO A 469 7.54 5.20 2.56
CA PRO A 469 7.71 3.79 2.89
C PRO A 469 6.37 3.07 3.12
N PRO A 470 6.28 1.75 2.86
CA PRO A 470 5.05 0.95 3.03
C PRO A 470 4.37 1.12 4.39
N THR A 471 3.06 1.36 4.34
CA THR A 471 2.24 1.65 5.52
C THR A 471 1.53 0.40 6.04
N TRP A 472 1.62 0.12 7.34
CA TRP A 472 0.96 -1.04 7.95
C TRP A 472 -0.55 -0.82 8.11
N VAL A 473 -1.35 -1.53 7.31
CA VAL A 473 -2.82 -1.63 7.47
C VAL A 473 -3.16 -2.38 8.76
N THR A 474 -2.35 -3.36 9.12
CA THR A 474 -2.47 -4.05 10.40
C THR A 474 -2.01 -3.12 11.52
N THR A 475 -2.88 -2.80 12.47
CA THR A 475 -2.53 -1.95 13.61
C THR A 475 -1.59 -2.67 14.58
N ALA A 476 -0.59 -1.96 15.11
CA ALA A 476 0.31 -2.50 16.14
C ALA A 476 -0.49 -3.06 17.33
N GLY A 477 -0.09 -4.23 17.84
CA GLY A 477 -0.79 -4.96 18.90
C GLY A 477 -2.04 -5.74 18.45
N ALA A 478 -2.53 -5.59 17.21
CA ALA A 478 -3.70 -6.34 16.73
C ALA A 478 -3.45 -7.86 16.56
N LEU A 479 -2.20 -8.30 16.64
CA LEU A 479 -1.77 -9.71 16.55
C LEU A 479 -1.14 -10.22 17.86
N ASP A 480 -1.19 -9.43 18.94
CA ASP A 480 -0.61 -9.79 20.24
C ASP A 480 -1.52 -10.76 21.00
N GLN A 481 -0.93 -11.80 21.59
CA GLN A 481 -1.67 -12.98 22.07
C GLN A 481 -1.10 -13.57 23.35
N ASN A 482 -2.00 -14.17 24.15
CA ASN A 482 -1.67 -14.83 25.41
C ASN A 482 -2.12 -16.30 25.37
N TYR A 483 -1.26 -17.20 25.80
CA TYR A 483 -1.46 -18.66 25.82
C TYR A 483 -1.20 -19.24 27.21
N GLN A 484 -1.80 -20.41 27.50
CA GLN A 484 -1.80 -21.01 28.83
C GLN A 484 -0.69 -22.07 28.99
N CYS A 485 -0.38 -22.85 27.95
CA CYS A 485 0.79 -23.72 27.91
C CYS A 485 1.61 -23.60 26.62
N ASN A 486 2.84 -24.12 26.63
CA ASN A 486 3.72 -24.16 25.45
C ASN A 486 3.13 -24.99 24.28
N GLY A 487 2.23 -25.94 24.57
CA GLY A 487 1.49 -26.72 23.57
C GLY A 487 0.32 -25.96 22.94
N ASP A 488 -0.23 -24.93 23.62
CA ASP A 488 -1.29 -24.09 23.05
C ASP A 488 -0.74 -23.10 22.02
N VAL A 489 0.54 -22.74 22.11
CA VAL A 489 1.24 -21.96 21.08
C VAL A 489 1.35 -22.81 19.82
N PRO A 490 0.63 -22.49 18.73
CA PRO A 490 0.62 -23.35 17.57
C PRO A 490 2.00 -23.31 16.89
N THR A 491 2.62 -24.48 16.78
CA THR A 491 3.79 -24.74 15.93
C THR A 491 3.38 -25.53 14.67
N LEU A 492 2.14 -25.24 14.19
CA LEU A 492 1.25 -26.04 13.34
C LEU A 492 0.42 -27.09 14.12
N THR A 493 -0.90 -27.03 13.96
CA THR A 493 -1.91 -27.87 14.64
C THR A 493 -2.16 -29.20 13.95
N SER A 494 -2.61 -30.22 14.68
CA SER A 494 -2.98 -31.51 14.10
C SER A 494 -4.31 -31.46 13.32
N CYS A 495 -4.37 -32.14 12.16
CA CYS A 495 -5.55 -32.20 11.31
C CYS A 495 -6.57 -33.25 11.81
N SER A 496 -7.67 -32.80 12.40
CA SER A 496 -8.88 -33.63 12.55
C SER A 496 -9.75 -33.68 11.28
N SER A 497 -9.42 -32.86 10.27
CA SER A 497 -10.16 -32.67 9.01
C SER A 497 -9.65 -33.50 7.83
N LEU A 498 -8.47 -34.15 7.96
CA LEU A 498 -7.92 -35.05 6.96
C LEU A 498 -8.15 -36.50 7.39
N ASN A 499 -9.00 -37.23 6.67
CA ASN A 499 -9.22 -38.66 6.92
C ASN A 499 -8.04 -39.47 6.38
N THR A 500 -7.44 -40.29 7.24
CA THR A 500 -6.40 -41.26 6.90
C THR A 500 -7.05 -42.61 6.56
N THR A 501 -7.51 -42.75 5.31
CA THR A 501 -8.29 -43.94 4.90
C THR A 501 -7.38 -45.14 4.60
N PHE A 502 -7.31 -46.09 5.52
CA PHE A 502 -6.78 -47.43 5.23
C PHE A 502 -7.75 -48.19 4.33
N PHE A 503 -7.33 -48.57 3.12
CA PHE A 503 -8.14 -49.39 2.22
C PHE A 503 -8.19 -50.86 2.69
N ASN A 504 -9.25 -51.58 2.29
CA ASN A 504 -9.69 -52.78 3.00
C ASN A 504 -8.89 -54.07 2.66
N GLN A 505 -9.06 -55.09 3.52
CA GLN A 505 -8.33 -56.37 3.48
C GLN A 505 -8.61 -57.27 2.24
N GLN A 506 -9.51 -56.89 1.32
CA GLN A 506 -9.91 -57.74 0.18
C GLN A 506 -9.24 -57.40 -1.15
N GLN A 507 -8.38 -56.37 -1.18
CA GLN A 507 -7.44 -56.12 -2.27
C GLN A 507 -6.03 -56.00 -1.67
N PHE A 508 -5.04 -56.70 -2.23
CA PHE A 508 -3.68 -56.82 -1.66
C PHE A 508 -2.81 -55.57 -1.89
N SER A 509 -3.35 -54.40 -1.55
CA SER A 509 -2.74 -53.09 -1.69
C SER A 509 -3.11 -52.23 -0.48
N TRP A 510 -2.47 -52.55 0.66
CA TRP A 510 -2.39 -51.60 1.77
C TRP A 510 -1.57 -50.39 1.30
N GLY A 511 -1.91 -49.22 1.81
CA GLY A 511 -1.30 -47.96 1.42
C GLY A 511 -1.90 -46.81 2.22
N PHE A 512 -1.06 -45.83 2.55
CA PHE A 512 -1.50 -44.59 3.17
C PHE A 512 -2.13 -43.66 2.13
N GLY A 513 -3.15 -42.91 2.53
CA GLY A 513 -3.82 -41.93 1.68
C GLY A 513 -4.44 -40.82 2.52
N LEU A 514 -4.01 -39.58 2.26
CA LEU A 514 -4.60 -38.38 2.82
C LEU A 514 -5.85 -38.00 2.02
N GLN A 515 -6.98 -37.85 2.69
CA GLN A 515 -8.22 -37.36 2.07
C GLN A 515 -8.76 -36.17 2.84
N ASN A 516 -8.81 -35.00 2.20
CA ASN A 516 -9.54 -33.85 2.72
C ASN A 516 -11.05 -34.12 2.56
N SER A 517 -11.68 -34.58 3.64
CA SER A 517 -13.10 -34.94 3.68
C SER A 517 -14.01 -33.72 3.87
N THR A 518 -13.44 -32.52 3.99
CA THR A 518 -14.17 -31.26 4.10
C THR A 518 -14.37 -30.60 2.73
N ALA A 519 -15.16 -29.53 2.68
CA ALA A 519 -15.30 -28.68 1.49
C ALA A 519 -14.26 -27.55 1.41
N ALA A 520 -13.40 -27.38 2.43
CA ALA A 520 -12.40 -26.31 2.50
C ALA A 520 -11.09 -26.71 1.81
N VAL A 521 -10.28 -25.73 1.41
CA VAL A 521 -8.93 -25.96 0.87
C VAL A 521 -7.92 -25.93 2.01
N VAL A 522 -7.13 -26.99 2.18
CA VAL A 522 -6.04 -27.05 3.16
C VAL A 522 -4.75 -26.63 2.44
N THR A 523 -4.32 -25.38 2.62
CA THR A 523 -3.20 -24.77 1.88
C THR A 523 -1.84 -25.38 2.20
N ASN A 524 -1.59 -25.62 3.50
CA ASN A 524 -0.32 -26.11 4.05
C ASN A 524 -0.61 -27.27 5.01
N TRP A 525 0.18 -28.34 4.91
CA TRP A 525 0.01 -29.56 5.69
C TRP A 525 1.34 -30.34 5.84
N GLU A 526 1.43 -31.15 6.88
CA GLU A 526 2.55 -32.03 7.21
C GLU A 526 2.02 -33.38 7.72
N VAL A 527 2.77 -34.47 7.52
CA VAL A 527 2.53 -35.80 8.11
C VAL A 527 3.80 -36.26 8.78
N ARG A 528 3.70 -36.79 9.99
CA ARG A 528 4.77 -37.51 10.68
C ARG A 528 4.36 -38.96 10.94
N ILE A 529 5.25 -39.89 10.63
CA ILE A 529 5.14 -41.30 10.99
C ILE A 529 6.35 -41.60 11.87
N THR A 530 6.16 -41.75 13.18
CA THR A 530 7.28 -42.02 14.10
C THR A 530 7.48 -43.52 14.30
N ASN A 531 8.74 -43.91 14.48
CA ASN A 531 9.14 -45.29 14.72
C ASN A 531 8.63 -46.30 13.67
N ALA A 532 8.61 -45.90 12.38
CA ALA A 532 8.20 -46.73 11.26
C ALA A 532 9.24 -47.82 10.94
N ASN A 533 8.84 -49.08 10.82
CA ASN A 533 9.74 -50.19 10.47
C ASN A 533 9.98 -50.37 8.95
N TYR A 534 9.89 -49.28 8.18
CA TYR A 534 10.01 -49.28 6.73
C TYR A 534 10.56 -47.94 6.22
N GLN A 535 11.57 -47.98 5.34
CA GLN A 535 12.22 -46.82 4.72
C GLN A 535 11.46 -46.40 3.44
N LEU A 536 11.46 -45.10 3.08
CA LEU A 536 10.61 -44.59 2.01
C LEU A 536 11.19 -44.88 0.60
N ASP A 537 10.50 -45.70 -0.22
CA ASP A 537 10.77 -45.86 -1.67
C ASP A 537 9.89 -44.90 -2.51
N PRO A 538 10.48 -43.85 -3.14
CA PRO A 538 9.74 -42.93 -3.99
C PRO A 538 9.13 -43.57 -5.22
N LEU A 539 9.67 -44.68 -5.74
CA LEU A 539 9.16 -45.29 -6.98
C LEU A 539 7.76 -45.92 -6.81
N GLN A 540 7.29 -46.10 -5.57
CA GLN A 540 5.94 -46.59 -5.25
C GLN A 540 4.92 -45.47 -4.93
N LEU A 541 5.32 -44.19 -4.97
CA LEU A 541 4.49 -43.03 -4.61
C LEU A 541 3.89 -42.33 -5.85
N THR A 542 2.59 -42.00 -5.79
CA THR A 542 1.94 -41.12 -6.78
C THR A 542 2.09 -39.64 -6.41
N ASN A 543 1.94 -38.75 -7.41
CA ASN A 543 1.84 -37.30 -7.21
C ASN A 543 2.99 -36.62 -6.44
N GLN A 544 4.23 -37.12 -6.60
CA GLN A 544 5.45 -36.68 -5.91
C GLN A 544 5.80 -35.18 -6.06
N ALA A 545 5.15 -34.44 -6.95
CA ALA A 545 5.32 -32.99 -7.08
C ALA A 545 4.46 -32.17 -6.07
N ALA A 546 3.49 -32.81 -5.41
CA ALA A 546 2.54 -32.17 -4.48
C ALA A 546 3.03 -32.14 -3.01
N PHE A 547 4.20 -32.72 -2.74
CA PHE A 547 4.81 -32.78 -1.40
C PHE A 547 6.32 -32.99 -1.49
N ASN A 548 7.03 -32.48 -0.48
CA ASN A 548 8.40 -32.88 -0.16
C ASN A 548 8.36 -33.95 0.95
N TYR A 549 9.47 -34.66 1.16
CA TYR A 549 9.62 -35.57 2.29
C TYR A 549 11.05 -35.55 2.87
N SER A 550 11.18 -36.03 4.10
CA SER A 550 12.44 -36.35 4.76
C SER A 550 12.29 -37.61 5.63
N GLU A 551 13.41 -38.29 5.90
CA GLU A 551 13.46 -39.47 6.76
C GLU A 551 14.69 -39.41 7.69
N VAL A 552 14.53 -39.96 8.89
CA VAL A 552 15.58 -40.04 9.93
C VAL A 552 15.64 -41.48 10.42
N ASP A 553 16.82 -42.09 10.46
CA ASP A 553 17.05 -43.42 11.05
C ASP A 553 17.19 -43.29 12.57
N ASN A 554 16.33 -44.00 13.32
CA ASN A 554 16.31 -43.96 14.78
C ASN A 554 17.38 -44.88 15.41
N GLY A 555 18.23 -45.52 14.60
CA GLY A 555 19.37 -46.35 15.01
C GLY A 555 19.00 -47.72 15.60
N ASN A 556 17.71 -48.04 15.63
CA ASN A 556 17.10 -49.24 16.21
C ASN A 556 16.43 -50.15 15.16
N GLY A 557 16.51 -49.79 13.86
CA GLY A 557 15.79 -50.45 12.78
C GLY A 557 14.40 -49.87 12.47
N THR A 558 14.06 -48.71 13.04
CA THR A 558 12.90 -47.89 12.65
C THR A 558 13.33 -46.49 12.22
N PHE A 559 12.42 -45.79 11.55
CA PHE A 559 12.64 -44.47 10.96
C PHE A 559 11.51 -43.51 11.34
N ASP A 560 11.85 -42.25 11.57
CA ASP A 560 10.88 -41.16 11.62
C ASP A 560 10.76 -40.54 10.22
N LEU A 561 9.55 -40.58 9.64
CA LEU A 561 9.26 -40.09 8.30
C LEU A 561 8.41 -38.82 8.37
N ILE A 562 8.80 -37.78 7.64
CA ILE A 562 8.06 -36.50 7.56
C ILE A 562 7.72 -36.21 6.09
N LEU A 563 6.48 -35.83 5.80
CA LEU A 563 6.03 -35.40 4.48
C LEU A 563 5.36 -34.02 4.60
N THR A 564 5.66 -33.07 3.71
CA THR A 564 5.16 -31.68 3.79
C THR A 564 4.62 -31.24 2.44
N GLY A 565 3.40 -30.68 2.41
CA GLY A 565 2.77 -30.21 1.17
C GLY A 565 3.52 -29.10 0.46
N THR A 566 3.61 -29.17 -0.87
CA THR A 566 4.11 -28.06 -1.72
C THR A 566 2.99 -27.15 -2.21
N GLY A 567 1.74 -27.45 -1.86
CA GLY A 567 0.56 -26.67 -2.22
C GLY A 567 -0.76 -27.23 -1.69
N PRO A 568 -1.88 -26.55 -1.98
CA PRO A 568 -3.18 -26.83 -1.39
C PRO A 568 -3.77 -28.20 -1.73
N ILE A 569 -4.32 -28.90 -0.72
CA ILE A 569 -5.26 -30.01 -0.91
C ILE A 569 -6.70 -29.43 -0.95
N PRO A 570 -7.38 -29.41 -2.11
CA PRO A 570 -8.76 -28.97 -2.18
C PRO A 570 -9.72 -29.97 -1.52
N GLY A 571 -10.88 -29.48 -1.08
CA GLY A 571 -11.95 -30.30 -0.51
C GLY A 571 -12.54 -31.30 -1.49
N PHE A 572 -13.29 -32.30 -0.99
CA PHE A 572 -13.79 -33.42 -1.80
C PHE A 572 -14.90 -33.01 -2.78
N GLY A 573 -14.49 -32.44 -3.93
CA GLY A 573 -15.35 -31.78 -4.91
C GLY A 573 -14.95 -32.00 -6.37
N GLY A 574 -14.27 -33.10 -6.70
CA GLY A 574 -14.14 -33.56 -8.09
C GLY A 574 -12.80 -33.31 -8.79
N ILE A 575 -11.66 -33.60 -8.16
CA ILE A 575 -10.39 -33.83 -8.88
C ILE A 575 -10.13 -35.33 -9.03
N PRO A 576 -10.14 -35.89 -10.25
CA PRO A 576 -9.62 -37.23 -10.50
C PRO A 576 -8.10 -37.24 -10.25
N GLY A 577 -7.67 -37.91 -9.17
CA GLY A 577 -6.25 -38.06 -8.83
C GLY A 577 -5.73 -37.19 -7.69
N GLY A 578 -6.57 -36.51 -6.92
CA GLY A 578 -6.17 -35.67 -5.77
C GLY A 578 -5.60 -36.41 -4.54
N ASN A 579 -5.21 -37.68 -4.67
CA ASN A 579 -4.69 -38.51 -3.58
C ASN A 579 -3.19 -38.75 -3.76
N ILE A 580 -2.40 -38.54 -2.70
CA ILE A 580 -1.11 -39.24 -2.56
C ILE A 580 -1.45 -40.69 -2.22
N GLN A 581 -0.91 -41.64 -2.98
CA GLN A 581 -1.12 -43.07 -2.77
C GLN A 581 0.21 -43.81 -2.84
N TRP A 582 0.39 -44.74 -1.91
CA TRP A 582 1.56 -45.61 -1.83
C TRP A 582 1.14 -47.04 -2.14
N SER A 583 1.59 -47.61 -3.26
CA SER A 583 1.07 -48.87 -3.76
C SER A 583 1.82 -50.08 -3.21
N GLY A 584 1.15 -50.93 -2.42
CA GLY A 584 1.64 -52.27 -2.07
C GLY A 584 2.63 -52.33 -0.91
N VAL A 585 2.77 -51.25 -0.15
CA VAL A 585 3.63 -51.17 1.05
C VAL A 585 2.79 -51.46 2.30
N ASN A 586 3.26 -52.36 3.15
CA ASN A 586 2.58 -52.73 4.39
C ASN A 586 3.35 -52.19 5.61
N PHE A 587 2.88 -51.08 6.18
CA PHE A 587 3.36 -50.57 7.46
C PHE A 587 2.96 -51.52 8.59
N GLY A 588 3.92 -52.31 9.07
CA GLY A 588 3.71 -53.28 10.13
C GLY A 588 3.73 -52.62 11.50
N PHE A 589 2.70 -51.85 11.86
CA PHE A 589 2.58 -51.19 13.16
C PHE A 589 2.63 -52.20 14.32
N THR A 590 3.83 -52.42 14.86
CA THR A 590 4.05 -53.04 16.16
C THR A 590 3.60 -52.09 17.27
N PRO A 591 3.21 -52.57 18.47
CA PRO A 591 2.60 -51.75 19.53
C PRO A 591 3.58 -50.78 20.25
N THR A 592 4.62 -50.32 19.56
CA THR A 592 5.65 -49.38 20.00
C THR A 592 5.95 -48.30 18.95
N SER A 593 5.11 -48.17 17.90
CA SER A 593 5.10 -47.01 17.00
C SER A 593 4.01 -46.05 17.44
N ASP A 594 4.35 -44.79 17.70
CA ASP A 594 3.44 -43.82 18.34
C ASP A 594 2.31 -43.34 17.41
N GLY A 595 2.44 -43.60 16.10
CA GLY A 595 1.35 -43.56 15.13
C GLY A 595 1.67 -42.77 13.87
N ILE A 596 0.61 -42.40 13.14
CA ILE A 596 0.68 -41.36 12.10
C ILE A 596 -0.01 -40.12 12.65
N SER A 597 0.75 -39.05 12.81
CA SER A 597 0.24 -37.72 13.14
C SER A 597 0.17 -36.87 11.87
N VAL A 598 -0.93 -36.16 11.66
CA VAL A 598 -1.11 -35.26 10.51
C VAL A 598 -1.33 -33.85 11.05
N PHE A 599 -0.70 -32.84 10.45
CA PHE A 599 -0.73 -31.44 10.86
C PHE A 599 -1.07 -30.52 9.69
N CYS A 600 -1.75 -29.40 9.96
CA CYS A 600 -2.11 -28.42 8.95
C CYS A 600 -2.44 -27.04 9.55
N GLY A 601 -2.37 -26.05 8.67
CA GLY A 601 -2.53 -24.64 8.94
C GLY A 601 -1.54 -23.85 8.09
N ALA A 602 -1.84 -22.58 7.82
CA ALA A 602 -0.80 -21.64 7.38
C ALA A 602 0.32 -21.55 8.45
N THR A 603 1.37 -20.75 8.22
CA THR A 603 2.05 -20.14 9.38
C THR A 603 0.95 -19.61 10.30
N PRO A 604 0.85 -20.02 11.58
CA PRO A 604 -0.45 -20.08 12.28
C PRO A 604 -1.11 -18.73 12.59
N PHE A 605 -0.48 -17.67 12.11
CA PHE A 605 -0.88 -16.28 12.18
C PHE A 605 -0.59 -15.70 10.80
N SER A 606 -1.54 -14.93 10.25
CA SER A 606 -1.26 -14.10 9.08
C SER A 606 -0.10 -13.16 9.42
N PRO A 607 0.90 -12.98 8.54
CA PRO A 607 1.82 -11.86 8.67
C PRO A 607 1.02 -10.54 8.65
N PRO A 608 1.52 -9.47 9.29
CA PRO A 608 0.89 -8.16 9.18
C PRO A 608 0.80 -7.76 7.70
N VAL A 609 -0.33 -7.16 7.32
CA VAL A 609 -0.55 -6.60 5.98
C VAL A 609 -0.12 -5.13 5.99
N ALA A 610 0.70 -4.77 5.01
CA ALA A 610 1.00 -3.40 4.63
C ALA A 610 0.43 -3.09 3.23
N THR A 611 0.27 -1.81 2.96
CA THR A 611 -0.10 -1.24 1.65
C THR A 611 0.78 -0.04 1.37
N ASP A 612 1.01 0.21 0.09
CA ASP A 612 1.78 1.34 -0.40
C ASP A 612 0.94 2.15 -1.40
N ASN A 613 1.39 3.35 -1.75
CA ASN A 613 0.79 4.16 -2.80
C ASN A 613 1.14 3.60 -4.19
N CYS A 614 2.27 2.91 -4.30
CA CYS A 614 2.78 2.32 -5.54
C CYS A 614 2.98 0.80 -5.46
N GLY A 615 2.76 0.14 -6.61
CA GLY A 615 3.15 -1.26 -6.82
C GLY A 615 2.54 -2.28 -5.85
N ASN A 616 3.37 -3.24 -5.44
CA ASN A 616 3.05 -4.32 -4.52
C ASN A 616 3.97 -4.24 -3.29
N VAL A 617 3.47 -4.69 -2.15
CA VAL A 617 4.27 -4.74 -0.91
C VAL A 617 4.70 -6.17 -0.60
N THR A 618 6.00 -6.37 -0.45
CA THR A 618 6.59 -7.62 0.04
C THR A 618 6.82 -7.51 1.54
N VAL A 619 6.15 -8.36 2.33
CA VAL A 619 6.33 -8.44 3.78
C VAL A 619 7.30 -9.58 4.13
N VAL A 620 8.39 -9.25 4.82
CA VAL A 620 9.41 -10.20 5.28
C VAL A 620 9.48 -10.26 6.81
N GLN A 621 9.80 -11.43 7.36
CA GLN A 621 10.10 -11.59 8.78
C GLN A 621 11.60 -11.32 9.00
N VAL A 622 11.92 -10.28 9.77
CA VAL A 622 13.31 -9.83 10.01
C VAL A 622 13.86 -10.24 11.38
N SER A 623 13.00 -10.59 12.34
CA SER A 623 13.43 -11.09 13.65
C SER A 623 12.43 -12.05 14.28
N ASP A 624 12.95 -12.95 15.12
CA ASP A 624 12.19 -13.90 15.94
C ASP A 624 13.00 -14.18 17.20
N VAL A 625 12.49 -13.78 18.36
CA VAL A 625 13.24 -13.81 19.63
C VAL A 625 12.35 -14.41 20.72
N VAL A 626 12.83 -15.46 21.37
CA VAL A 626 12.18 -16.07 22.55
C VAL A 626 13.00 -15.74 23.79
N THR A 627 12.32 -15.24 24.82
CA THR A 627 12.87 -14.92 26.14
C THR A 627 12.03 -15.58 27.23
N ASN A 628 12.65 -16.41 28.07
CA ASN A 628 12.03 -16.99 29.27
C ASN A 628 11.53 -15.87 30.20
N ASP A 629 10.35 -16.02 30.80
CA ASP A 629 9.74 -14.98 31.65
C ASP A 629 9.49 -15.48 33.07
N ASN A 630 10.54 -15.43 33.90
CA ASN A 630 10.52 -15.59 35.36
C ASN A 630 10.02 -16.94 35.95
N GLY A 631 9.39 -17.82 35.18
CA GLY A 631 8.98 -19.17 35.59
C GLY A 631 9.40 -20.27 34.60
N PRO A 632 9.45 -21.54 35.01
CA PRO A 632 9.37 -22.68 34.10
C PRO A 632 8.08 -22.62 33.28
N ASN A 633 8.11 -23.09 32.03
CA ASN A 633 7.04 -22.99 31.03
C ASN A 633 6.65 -21.56 30.57
N ASP A 634 6.87 -20.51 31.37
CA ASP A 634 6.62 -19.11 31.01
C ASP A 634 7.66 -18.52 30.03
N TYR A 635 7.18 -17.90 28.94
CA TYR A 635 8.04 -17.14 28.03
C TYR A 635 7.28 -16.07 27.24
N VAL A 636 8.03 -15.11 26.72
CA VAL A 636 7.59 -14.15 25.70
C VAL A 636 8.35 -14.43 24.41
N ARG A 637 7.64 -14.47 23.29
CA ARG A 637 8.19 -14.52 21.93
C ARG A 637 7.80 -13.26 21.18
N VAL A 638 8.79 -12.55 20.64
CA VAL A 638 8.60 -11.33 19.83
C VAL A 638 9.05 -11.62 18.40
N VAL A 639 8.18 -11.33 17.44
CA VAL A 639 8.44 -11.48 16.00
C VAL A 639 8.40 -10.10 15.35
N GLY A 640 9.40 -9.76 14.56
CA GLY A 640 9.50 -8.49 13.83
C GLY A 640 9.35 -8.69 12.33
N TYR A 641 8.55 -7.83 11.69
CA TYR A 641 8.30 -7.82 10.25
C TYR A 641 8.69 -6.47 9.65
N GLU A 642 9.21 -6.50 8.43
CA GLU A 642 9.50 -5.33 7.59
C GLU A 642 8.71 -5.48 6.28
N ALA A 643 8.13 -4.39 5.81
CA ALA A 643 7.50 -4.28 4.52
C ALA A 643 8.39 -3.46 3.58
N VAL A 644 8.52 -3.92 2.34
CA VAL A 644 9.29 -3.28 1.27
C VAL A 644 8.40 -3.18 0.03
N ASP A 645 8.41 -2.05 -0.65
CA ASP A 645 7.70 -1.84 -1.93
C ASP A 645 8.52 -2.40 -3.12
N ASP A 646 8.03 -2.16 -4.34
CA ASP A 646 8.74 -2.50 -5.58
C ASP A 646 9.94 -1.55 -5.88
N VAL A 647 10.16 -0.50 -5.06
CA VAL A 647 11.22 0.54 -5.23
C VAL A 647 12.41 0.32 -4.30
N GLY A 648 12.20 -0.33 -3.15
CA GLY A 648 13.18 -0.54 -2.09
C GLY A 648 13.00 0.35 -0.85
N ASN A 649 11.90 1.12 -0.74
CA ASN A 649 11.57 1.86 0.48
C ASN A 649 11.13 0.88 1.58
N THR A 650 11.62 1.03 2.82
CA THR A 650 11.29 0.09 3.91
C THR A 650 10.48 0.72 5.04
N SER A 651 9.46 -0.01 5.49
CA SER A 651 8.60 0.38 6.61
C SER A 651 9.35 0.37 7.94
N SER A 652 8.87 1.16 8.92
CA SER A 652 9.22 0.92 10.32
C SER A 652 8.80 -0.49 10.77
N ILE A 653 9.66 -1.22 11.48
CA ILE A 653 9.42 -2.62 11.88
C ILE A 653 8.11 -2.80 12.67
N PHE A 654 7.21 -3.65 12.16
CA PHE A 654 6.03 -4.10 12.89
C PHE A 654 6.43 -5.20 13.87
N THR A 655 6.20 -4.99 15.16
CA THR A 655 6.41 -6.00 16.20
C THR A 655 5.11 -6.71 16.58
N ARG A 656 5.24 -8.00 16.89
CA ARG A 656 4.16 -8.84 17.40
C ARG A 656 4.63 -9.62 18.62
N THR A 657 3.81 -9.65 19.67
CA THR A 657 4.13 -10.25 20.97
C THR A 657 3.25 -11.46 21.27
N ILE A 658 3.87 -12.60 21.59
CA ILE A 658 3.20 -13.81 22.08
C ILE A 658 3.69 -14.04 23.51
N THR A 659 2.77 -14.12 24.48
CA THR A 659 3.08 -14.44 25.90
C THR A 659 2.49 -15.80 26.26
N VAL A 660 3.25 -16.64 26.97
CA VAL A 660 2.81 -17.94 27.49
C VAL A 660 2.93 -17.93 29.00
N ARG A 661 1.86 -18.34 29.72
CA ARG A 661 1.84 -18.36 31.20
C ARG A 661 1.19 -19.59 31.82
N ASP A 662 1.99 -20.38 32.51
CA ASP A 662 1.56 -21.56 33.25
C ASP A 662 0.93 -21.17 34.60
N THR A 663 -0.40 -21.05 34.60
CA THR A 663 -1.21 -20.46 35.69
C THR A 663 -2.24 -21.42 36.26
N THR A 664 -2.12 -22.72 35.96
CA THR A 664 -3.10 -23.75 36.29
C THR A 664 -2.47 -24.77 37.23
N ALA A 665 -3.21 -25.19 38.26
CA ALA A 665 -2.72 -26.19 39.19
C ALA A 665 -3.04 -27.62 38.70
N PRO A 666 -2.17 -28.62 38.99
CA PRO A 666 -2.41 -30.01 38.66
C PRO A 666 -3.76 -30.55 39.14
N THR A 667 -4.18 -31.64 38.51
CA THR A 667 -5.30 -32.48 38.92
C THR A 667 -4.79 -33.81 39.49
N ALA A 668 -5.47 -34.34 40.50
CA ALA A 668 -5.27 -35.68 41.09
C ALA A 668 -6.47 -35.99 42.02
N SER A 669 -6.74 -37.27 42.30
CA SER A 669 -7.88 -37.69 43.14
C SER A 669 -7.56 -37.77 44.64
N ASN A 670 -8.58 -37.55 45.47
CA ASN A 670 -8.55 -38.01 46.86
C ASN A 670 -8.51 -39.54 46.90
N LEU A 671 -7.67 -40.07 47.77
CA LEU A 671 -7.37 -41.48 47.90
C LEU A 671 -8.47 -42.22 48.67
N ALA A 672 -8.67 -43.50 48.34
CA ALA A 672 -9.61 -44.34 49.07
C ALA A 672 -9.22 -44.45 50.55
N GLY A 673 -10.15 -44.09 51.44
CA GLY A 673 -9.97 -44.21 52.89
C GLY A 673 -9.93 -45.67 53.35
N ALA A 674 -9.21 -45.91 54.44
CA ALA A 674 -9.04 -47.24 55.04
C ALA A 674 -9.60 -47.29 56.47
N THR A 675 -10.03 -48.47 56.91
CA THR A 675 -10.37 -48.74 58.31
C THR A 675 -9.29 -49.60 58.93
N VAL A 676 -8.81 -49.21 60.10
CA VAL A 676 -7.79 -49.92 60.89
C VAL A 676 -8.25 -50.08 62.34
N PHE A 677 -7.57 -50.94 63.10
CA PHE A 677 -7.93 -51.24 64.48
C PHE A 677 -7.01 -50.58 65.51
N CYS A 678 -5.87 -50.02 65.09
CA CYS A 678 -5.09 -49.04 65.86
C CYS A 678 -4.25 -48.13 64.94
N ALA A 679 -3.73 -47.03 65.49
CA ALA A 679 -2.89 -46.09 64.73
C ALA A 679 -1.57 -46.71 64.22
N SER A 680 -1.06 -47.79 64.82
CA SER A 680 0.15 -48.49 64.32
C SER A 680 -0.12 -49.45 63.15
N ASP A 681 -1.38 -49.68 62.79
CA ASP A 681 -1.75 -50.41 61.56
C ASP A 681 -1.74 -49.49 60.32
N ILE A 682 -1.68 -48.16 60.51
CA ILE A 682 -1.64 -47.19 59.42
C ILE A 682 -0.29 -47.35 58.68
N PRO A 683 -0.29 -47.60 57.35
CA PRO A 683 0.95 -47.71 56.58
C PRO A 683 1.79 -46.44 56.66
N ALA A 684 3.11 -46.57 56.50
CA ALA A 684 3.97 -45.41 56.26
C ALA A 684 3.49 -44.63 55.02
N PRO A 685 3.70 -43.30 54.96
CA PRO A 685 3.40 -42.53 53.76
C PRO A 685 4.19 -43.05 52.55
N ASP A 686 3.47 -43.27 51.45
CA ASP A 686 4.03 -43.64 50.14
C ASP A 686 3.40 -42.70 49.12
N ILE A 687 4.23 -41.97 48.37
CA ILE A 687 3.74 -41.02 47.37
C ILE A 687 3.18 -41.70 46.12
N LEU A 688 3.58 -42.96 45.85
CA LEU A 688 3.20 -43.71 44.63
C LEU A 688 1.74 -44.21 44.65
N VAL A 689 1.01 -43.97 45.74
CA VAL A 689 -0.42 -44.27 45.84
C VAL A 689 -1.28 -43.22 45.13
N VAL A 690 -0.76 -41.99 44.97
CA VAL A 690 -1.25 -41.04 43.97
C VAL A 690 -0.57 -41.44 42.66
N ASN A 691 -1.37 -41.68 41.63
CA ASN A 691 -0.93 -42.13 40.30
C ASN A 691 -1.92 -41.70 39.19
N ASP A 692 -2.79 -40.74 39.50
CA ASP A 692 -3.69 -40.07 38.57
C ASP A 692 -3.37 -38.58 38.43
N GLU A 693 -2.17 -38.17 38.87
CA GLU A 693 -1.68 -36.81 38.72
C GLU A 693 -1.46 -36.42 37.26
N ALA A 694 -2.14 -35.37 36.83
CA ALA A 694 -2.08 -34.85 35.47
C ALA A 694 -2.22 -33.33 35.45
N ASP A 695 -1.51 -32.69 34.53
CA ASP A 695 -1.48 -31.24 34.36
C ASP A 695 -1.45 -30.87 32.86
N ASN A 696 -1.89 -29.65 32.51
CA ASN A 696 -1.99 -29.20 31.11
C ASN A 696 -0.69 -28.57 30.55
N CYS A 697 0.29 -28.29 31.40
CA CYS A 697 1.57 -27.66 31.05
C CYS A 697 2.77 -28.57 31.37
N SER A 698 2.68 -29.32 32.46
CA SER A 698 3.76 -30.12 33.04
C SER A 698 3.49 -31.62 32.88
N PRO A 699 4.25 -32.35 32.02
CA PRO A 699 3.94 -33.76 31.67
C PRO A 699 4.20 -34.77 32.79
N ALA A 700 4.71 -34.34 33.96
CA ALA A 700 4.87 -35.14 35.16
C ALA A 700 4.83 -34.24 36.42
N PRO A 701 3.65 -34.04 37.04
CA PRO A 701 3.52 -33.34 38.32
C PRO A 701 4.30 -34.06 39.44
N THR A 702 4.81 -33.31 40.40
CA THR A 702 5.56 -33.82 41.55
C THR A 702 4.63 -34.06 42.75
N VAL A 703 4.46 -35.33 43.15
CA VAL A 703 3.74 -35.72 44.37
C VAL A 703 4.69 -35.67 45.59
N SER A 704 4.21 -35.11 46.70
CA SER A 704 4.96 -35.02 47.96
C SER A 704 4.05 -35.28 49.18
N PHE A 705 4.58 -35.89 50.24
CA PHE A 705 3.85 -36.07 51.51
C PHE A 705 3.93 -34.80 52.37
N VAL A 706 2.78 -34.31 52.83
CA VAL A 706 2.67 -33.08 53.65
C VAL A 706 2.61 -33.41 55.15
N GLY A 707 1.80 -34.40 55.53
CA GLY A 707 1.62 -34.77 56.93
C GLY A 707 0.39 -35.64 57.19
N ASP A 708 0.35 -36.22 58.39
CA ASP A 708 -0.82 -36.91 58.96
C ASP A 708 -1.39 -36.07 60.10
N ILE A 709 -2.71 -35.83 60.09
CA ILE A 709 -3.41 -35.00 61.08
C ILE A 709 -4.55 -35.82 61.70
N SER A 710 -4.48 -36.05 63.02
CA SER A 710 -5.58 -36.64 63.80
C SER A 710 -6.67 -35.60 64.10
N ASP A 711 -7.93 -36.02 64.08
CA ASP A 711 -9.08 -35.24 64.54
C ASP A 711 -9.22 -35.18 66.08
N GLY A 712 -8.44 -35.98 66.81
CA GLY A 712 -8.54 -36.14 68.26
C GLY A 712 -9.76 -36.95 68.72
N GLY A 713 -10.37 -37.73 67.82
CA GLY A 713 -11.46 -38.66 68.11
C GLY A 713 -11.04 -39.77 69.08
N ALA A 714 -12.03 -40.42 69.70
CA ALA A 714 -11.81 -41.42 70.76
C ALA A 714 -12.01 -42.87 70.27
N ASN A 715 -13.14 -43.14 69.61
CA ASN A 715 -13.43 -44.38 68.88
C ASN A 715 -14.69 -44.17 68.01
N PRO A 716 -14.57 -44.01 66.68
CA PRO A 716 -13.33 -43.91 65.93
C PRO A 716 -12.51 -42.65 66.25
N GLU A 717 -11.22 -42.71 65.93
CA GLU A 717 -10.36 -41.57 65.60
C GLU A 717 -10.24 -41.49 64.06
N ILE A 718 -10.16 -40.28 63.49
CA ILE A 718 -9.93 -40.07 62.06
C ILE A 718 -8.59 -39.39 61.85
N ILE A 719 -7.67 -40.09 61.20
CA ILE A 719 -6.38 -39.54 60.77
C ILE A 719 -6.45 -39.22 59.28
N THR A 720 -6.32 -37.93 58.95
CA THR A 720 -6.26 -37.45 57.56
C THR A 720 -4.80 -37.30 57.15
N ARG A 721 -4.38 -38.15 56.21
CA ARG A 721 -3.11 -38.03 55.50
C ARG A 721 -3.25 -37.08 54.33
N THR A 722 -2.30 -36.17 54.15
CA THR A 722 -2.31 -35.19 53.06
C THR A 722 -1.04 -35.32 52.21
N TYR A 723 -1.24 -35.34 50.89
CA TYR A 723 -0.20 -35.20 49.88
C TYR A 723 -0.43 -33.88 49.11
N ALA A 724 0.65 -33.26 48.64
CA ALA A 724 0.60 -32.11 47.73
C ALA A 724 1.11 -32.54 46.36
N VAL A 725 0.41 -32.11 45.32
CA VAL A 725 0.77 -32.33 43.91
C VAL A 725 1.06 -30.97 43.30
N SER A 726 2.28 -30.79 42.78
CA SER A 726 2.77 -29.51 42.24
C SER A 726 3.29 -29.67 40.81
N ASP A 727 3.09 -28.67 39.97
CA ASP A 727 3.65 -28.63 38.60
C ASP A 727 5.11 -28.13 38.58
N ALA A 728 5.63 -27.82 37.39
CA ALA A 728 6.95 -27.21 37.24
C ALA A 728 6.96 -25.68 37.50
N ALA A 729 5.84 -24.97 37.32
CA ALA A 729 5.73 -23.52 37.50
C ALA A 729 5.60 -23.09 38.97
N GLY A 730 5.16 -24.00 39.85
CA GLY A 730 4.90 -23.80 41.26
C GLY A 730 3.42 -23.79 41.67
N ASN A 731 2.47 -24.01 40.74
CA ASN A 731 1.06 -24.17 41.12
C ASN A 731 0.86 -25.56 41.76
N SER A 732 -0.11 -25.69 42.68
CA SER A 732 -0.30 -26.94 43.42
C SER A 732 -1.71 -27.15 43.97
N ILE A 733 -2.05 -28.42 44.19
CA ILE A 733 -3.24 -28.88 44.90
C ILE A 733 -2.86 -29.78 46.08
N GLN A 734 -3.84 -30.10 46.94
CA GLN A 734 -3.70 -31.12 47.98
C GLN A 734 -4.74 -32.21 47.80
N VAL A 735 -4.29 -33.46 47.92
CA VAL A 735 -5.15 -34.66 47.95
C VAL A 735 -4.99 -35.38 49.29
N THR A 736 -6.05 -36.05 49.72
CA THR A 736 -6.16 -36.61 51.08
C THR A 736 -6.52 -38.09 51.07
N GLN A 737 -6.11 -38.79 52.13
CA GLN A 737 -6.53 -40.14 52.47
C GLN A 737 -7.01 -40.16 53.93
N THR A 738 -8.14 -40.81 54.20
CA THR A 738 -8.69 -40.90 55.57
C THR A 738 -8.50 -42.29 56.16
N PHE A 739 -7.88 -42.36 57.33
CA PHE A 739 -7.72 -43.58 58.12
C PHE A 739 -8.70 -43.51 59.31
N THR A 740 -9.69 -44.40 59.32
CA THR A 740 -10.65 -44.54 60.42
C THR A 740 -10.13 -45.59 61.39
N VAL A 741 -9.70 -45.16 62.58
CA VAL A 741 -9.19 -46.06 63.64
C VAL A 741 -10.35 -46.52 64.51
N ASN A 742 -10.94 -47.66 64.17
CA ASN A 742 -11.98 -48.32 64.94
C ASN A 742 -11.34 -49.21 66.01
N ALA A 743 -10.87 -48.61 67.11
CA ALA A 743 -10.21 -49.33 68.19
C ALA A 743 -11.10 -50.46 68.75
N PHE A 744 -10.50 -51.61 69.07
CA PHE A 744 -11.15 -52.63 69.89
C PHE A 744 -11.02 -52.29 71.37
N GLU A 745 -12.07 -52.57 72.13
CA GLU A 745 -12.20 -52.17 73.53
C GLU A 745 -13.06 -53.17 74.32
N ILE A 746 -12.92 -53.18 75.64
CA ILE A 746 -13.73 -54.01 76.54
C ILE A 746 -14.91 -53.19 77.07
N THR A 747 -16.04 -53.28 76.37
CA THR A 747 -17.29 -52.58 76.68
C THR A 747 -18.02 -53.13 77.92
N GLN A 748 -17.77 -54.39 78.30
CA GLN A 748 -18.23 -54.95 79.57
C GLN A 748 -17.17 -55.88 80.19
N GLN A 749 -16.73 -55.54 81.40
CA GLN A 749 -15.74 -56.30 82.15
C GLN A 749 -16.35 -57.58 82.77
N PRO A 750 -15.60 -58.70 82.86
CA PRO A 750 -16.04 -59.91 83.54
C PRO A 750 -16.37 -59.66 85.02
N ILE A 751 -17.47 -60.26 85.49
CA ILE A 751 -17.98 -60.11 86.86
C ILE A 751 -17.73 -61.36 87.71
N ASN A 752 -17.51 -61.17 89.01
CA ASN A 752 -17.34 -62.27 89.98
C ASN A 752 -18.56 -63.21 89.97
N PHE A 753 -18.32 -64.52 89.96
CA PHE A 753 -19.37 -65.54 89.90
C PHE A 753 -19.41 -66.37 91.18
N SER A 754 -20.61 -66.73 91.64
CA SER A 754 -20.81 -67.63 92.79
C SER A 754 -21.56 -68.88 92.35
N ALA A 755 -20.90 -70.03 92.45
CA ALA A 755 -21.44 -71.35 92.12
C ALA A 755 -21.50 -72.24 93.36
N THR A 756 -22.20 -73.37 93.27
CA THR A 756 -22.08 -74.46 94.25
C THR A 756 -21.14 -75.54 93.74
N ALA A 757 -20.43 -76.22 94.65
CA ALA A 757 -19.63 -77.40 94.30
C ALA A 757 -20.53 -78.45 93.61
N GLY A 758 -20.10 -78.94 92.44
CA GLY A 758 -20.90 -79.81 91.56
C GLY A 758 -21.70 -79.09 90.47
N GLY A 759 -21.87 -77.77 90.55
CA GLY A 759 -22.53 -76.96 89.52
C GLY A 759 -21.59 -76.52 88.38
N SER A 760 -22.08 -75.60 87.55
CA SER A 760 -21.34 -74.87 86.50
C SER A 760 -21.29 -73.37 86.79
N ALA A 761 -20.49 -72.63 86.03
CA ALA A 761 -20.38 -71.17 86.11
C ALA A 761 -20.07 -70.57 84.73
N THR A 762 -20.37 -69.29 84.53
CA THR A 762 -20.15 -68.62 83.25
C THR A 762 -19.60 -67.21 83.48
N PHE A 763 -18.47 -66.90 82.85
CA PHE A 763 -17.89 -65.56 82.79
C PHE A 763 -18.06 -65.03 81.36
N MET A 764 -18.47 -63.77 81.24
CA MET A 764 -18.67 -63.10 79.96
C MET A 764 -17.83 -61.83 79.88
N VAL A 765 -17.38 -61.49 78.69
CA VAL A 765 -16.82 -60.18 78.35
C VAL A 765 -17.66 -59.56 77.23
N GLY A 766 -17.94 -58.27 77.35
CA GLY A 766 -18.42 -57.46 76.23
C GLY A 766 -17.23 -56.74 75.60
N ALA A 767 -17.14 -56.78 74.27
CA ALA A 767 -16.15 -56.05 73.52
C ALA A 767 -16.75 -55.48 72.24
N SER A 768 -16.19 -54.39 71.73
CA SER A 768 -16.46 -53.87 70.37
C SER A 768 -15.21 -54.06 69.50
N ASN A 769 -15.41 -54.18 68.19
CA ASN A 769 -14.36 -54.38 67.17
C ASN A 769 -13.39 -55.56 67.40
N ALA A 770 -13.69 -56.47 68.34
CA ALA A 770 -12.83 -57.61 68.71
C ALA A 770 -13.37 -58.96 68.23
N ASP A 771 -12.51 -59.75 67.59
CA ASP A 771 -12.81 -61.09 67.07
C ASP A 771 -12.07 -62.21 67.82
N THR A 772 -11.00 -61.87 68.56
CA THR A 772 -10.05 -62.80 69.14
C THR A 772 -10.00 -62.64 70.65
N TYR A 773 -10.11 -63.78 71.33
CA TYR A 773 -10.27 -63.87 72.77
C TYR A 773 -9.35 -64.97 73.29
N GLN A 774 -8.70 -64.75 74.44
CA GLN A 774 -7.98 -65.81 75.15
C GLN A 774 -8.20 -65.65 76.65
N TRP A 775 -9.05 -66.51 77.20
CA TRP A 775 -9.27 -66.58 78.64
C TRP A 775 -8.04 -67.14 79.36
N GLN A 776 -7.78 -66.62 80.55
CA GLN A 776 -6.68 -67.01 81.42
C GLN A 776 -7.17 -67.25 82.85
N LEU A 777 -6.57 -68.24 83.52
CA LEU A 777 -6.84 -68.61 84.91
C LEU A 777 -5.67 -68.20 85.82
N SER A 778 -5.98 -67.63 86.98
CA SER A 778 -5.08 -67.54 88.13
C SER A 778 -5.61 -68.38 89.28
N THR A 779 -4.73 -69.21 89.85
CA THR A 779 -4.99 -70.02 91.06
C THR A 779 -4.32 -69.44 92.32
N ASN A 780 -3.61 -68.32 92.18
CA ASN A 780 -2.80 -67.69 93.24
C ASN A 780 -3.25 -66.26 93.55
N GLY A 781 -4.55 -65.97 93.41
CA GLY A 781 -5.14 -64.68 93.79
C GLY A 781 -4.85 -63.53 92.82
N GLY A 782 -4.49 -63.82 91.57
CA GLY A 782 -4.22 -62.84 90.52
C GLY A 782 -2.72 -62.54 90.29
N VAL A 783 -1.81 -63.19 91.01
CA VAL A 783 -0.35 -62.94 90.91
C VAL A 783 0.24 -63.45 89.60
N SER A 784 -0.23 -64.59 89.10
CA SER A 784 0.07 -65.06 87.74
C SER A 784 -1.14 -65.73 87.09
N PHE A 785 -1.18 -65.67 85.77
CA PHE A 785 -2.26 -66.18 84.93
C PHE A 785 -1.70 -67.11 83.85
N ILE A 786 -2.41 -68.21 83.56
CA ILE A 786 -2.11 -69.16 82.48
C ILE A 786 -3.24 -69.18 81.46
N ASN A 787 -2.93 -69.31 80.17
CA ASN A 787 -3.94 -69.47 79.12
C ASN A 787 -4.77 -70.73 79.37
N LEU A 788 -6.09 -70.62 79.18
CA LEU A 788 -7.00 -71.75 79.18
C LEU A 788 -7.20 -72.29 77.76
N SER A 789 -7.46 -73.59 77.68
CA SER A 789 -7.92 -74.29 76.48
C SER A 789 -9.19 -75.08 76.78
N ASP A 790 -9.99 -75.34 75.75
CA ASP A 790 -11.22 -76.11 75.90
C ASP A 790 -10.90 -77.57 76.28
N THR A 791 -11.57 -78.04 77.33
CA THR A 791 -11.30 -79.30 78.03
C THR A 791 -12.60 -79.84 78.64
N ALA A 792 -12.55 -80.96 79.35
CA ALA A 792 -13.68 -81.42 80.14
C ALA A 792 -14.16 -80.38 81.19
N ALA A 793 -13.27 -79.50 81.69
CA ALA A 793 -13.59 -78.52 82.73
C ALA A 793 -13.95 -77.11 82.21
N TYR A 794 -13.49 -76.74 81.01
CA TYR A 794 -13.68 -75.41 80.43
C TYR A 794 -14.16 -75.50 78.98
N SER A 795 -15.07 -74.63 78.58
CA SER A 795 -15.49 -74.46 77.18
C SER A 795 -15.64 -72.98 76.82
N GLY A 796 -15.41 -72.63 75.55
CA GLY A 796 -15.46 -71.24 75.09
C GLY A 796 -14.25 -70.39 75.48
N THR A 797 -13.11 -71.00 75.79
CA THR A 797 -11.87 -70.32 76.25
C THR A 797 -11.27 -69.35 75.24
N GLN A 798 -11.69 -69.41 73.97
CA GLN A 798 -11.36 -68.46 72.91
C GLN A 798 -12.60 -67.73 72.36
N SER A 799 -13.56 -67.40 73.23
CA SER A 799 -14.80 -66.70 72.87
C SER A 799 -15.14 -65.59 73.89
N PRO A 800 -16.14 -64.73 73.63
CA PRO A 800 -16.66 -63.77 74.61
C PRO A 800 -17.22 -64.41 75.89
N THR A 801 -17.43 -65.73 75.94
CA THR A 801 -18.08 -66.43 77.06
C THR A 801 -17.29 -67.68 77.47
N LEU A 802 -16.62 -67.62 78.62
CA LEU A 802 -16.01 -68.78 79.26
C LEU A 802 -17.05 -69.51 80.11
N SER A 803 -17.28 -70.79 79.80
CA SER A 803 -18.08 -71.68 80.63
C SER A 803 -17.21 -72.66 81.41
N LEU A 804 -17.42 -72.72 82.72
CA LEU A 804 -16.89 -73.75 83.61
C LEU A 804 -17.90 -74.89 83.65
N ASN A 805 -17.52 -76.01 83.06
CA ASN A 805 -18.37 -77.19 82.94
C ASN A 805 -18.56 -77.85 84.32
N ALA A 806 -19.73 -78.44 84.55
CA ALA A 806 -19.98 -79.20 85.78
C ALA A 806 -19.20 -80.54 85.76
N PRO A 807 -18.64 -81.00 86.90
CA PRO A 807 -18.77 -80.43 88.24
C PRO A 807 -17.62 -79.48 88.64
N ILE A 808 -17.95 -78.25 89.02
CA ILE A 808 -17.00 -77.33 89.69
C ILE A 808 -16.55 -77.93 91.03
N SER A 809 -15.24 -77.94 91.26
CA SER A 809 -14.61 -78.43 92.49
C SER A 809 -14.50 -77.32 93.54
N SER A 810 -14.63 -77.67 94.82
CA SER A 810 -14.34 -76.75 95.94
C SER A 810 -12.88 -76.28 95.97
N ALA A 811 -11.96 -76.99 95.30
CA ALA A 811 -10.59 -76.57 95.11
C ALA A 811 -10.45 -75.33 94.20
N MET A 812 -11.51 -74.93 93.47
CA MET A 812 -11.55 -73.74 92.61
C MET A 812 -11.97 -72.45 93.37
N GLN A 813 -12.16 -72.52 94.69
CA GLN A 813 -12.48 -71.35 95.52
C GLN A 813 -11.40 -70.26 95.39
N GLY A 814 -11.81 -69.05 94.99
CA GLY A 814 -10.90 -67.91 94.85
C GLY A 814 -10.05 -67.93 93.57
N TYR A 815 -10.27 -68.88 92.66
CA TYR A 815 -9.69 -68.82 91.31
C TYR A 815 -10.20 -67.58 90.58
N GLN A 816 -9.32 -66.90 89.84
CA GLN A 816 -9.67 -65.71 89.07
C GLN A 816 -9.55 -65.97 87.57
N TYR A 817 -10.49 -65.42 86.81
CA TYR A 817 -10.59 -65.55 85.37
C TYR A 817 -10.54 -64.17 84.73
N ARG A 818 -9.68 -63.99 83.73
CA ARG A 818 -9.61 -62.77 82.90
C ARG A 818 -9.47 -63.17 81.44
N VAL A 819 -9.60 -62.22 80.53
CA VAL A 819 -9.49 -62.46 79.09
C VAL A 819 -8.61 -61.40 78.42
N LEU A 820 -7.76 -61.86 77.50
CA LEU A 820 -7.10 -61.03 76.49
C LEU A 820 -8.06 -60.87 75.33
N VAL A 821 -8.28 -59.63 74.88
CA VAL A 821 -9.23 -59.26 73.82
C VAL A 821 -8.48 -58.51 72.71
N SER A 822 -8.67 -58.91 71.45
CA SER A 822 -7.97 -58.35 70.29
C SER A 822 -8.80 -58.40 69.00
N ASN A 823 -8.29 -57.78 67.94
CA ASN A 823 -8.69 -58.06 66.57
C ASN A 823 -7.56 -58.80 65.83
N SER A 824 -7.88 -59.83 65.03
CA SER A 824 -6.92 -60.64 64.28
C SER A 824 -6.19 -59.89 63.16
N ASN A 825 -6.70 -58.71 62.79
CA ASN A 825 -6.16 -57.82 61.77
C ASN A 825 -5.43 -56.61 62.37
N ALA A 826 -5.19 -56.58 63.69
CA ALA A 826 -4.50 -55.50 64.39
C ALA A 826 -3.08 -55.92 64.81
N ALA A 827 -2.12 -55.01 64.68
CA ALA A 827 -0.75 -55.20 65.15
C ALA A 827 -0.54 -54.76 66.62
N CYS A 828 -1.49 -54.03 67.22
CA CYS A 828 -1.37 -53.61 68.62
C CYS A 828 -1.64 -54.75 69.63
N PRO A 829 -1.09 -54.68 70.87
CA PRO A 829 -1.28 -55.73 71.86
C PRO A 829 -2.74 -55.90 72.30
N ALA A 830 -3.13 -57.15 72.56
CA ALA A 830 -4.44 -57.48 73.13
C ALA A 830 -4.68 -56.79 74.49
N ILE A 831 -5.89 -56.25 74.67
CA ILE A 831 -6.31 -55.57 75.90
C ILE A 831 -6.64 -56.62 76.97
N LEU A 832 -6.19 -56.37 78.20
CA LEU A 832 -6.47 -57.20 79.36
C LEU A 832 -7.78 -56.78 80.04
N SER A 833 -8.65 -57.75 80.29
CA SER A 833 -9.82 -57.53 81.17
C SER A 833 -9.43 -57.45 82.64
N ASN A 834 -10.32 -56.84 83.42
CA ASN A 834 -10.38 -57.05 84.86
C ASN A 834 -10.55 -58.56 85.18
N SER A 835 -10.09 -58.96 86.35
CA SER A 835 -10.11 -60.36 86.80
C SER A 835 -11.33 -60.65 87.67
N ALA A 836 -12.14 -61.62 87.25
CA ALA A 836 -13.35 -62.06 87.93
C ALA A 836 -13.07 -63.29 88.81
N ALA A 837 -13.40 -63.21 90.10
CA ALA A 837 -13.22 -64.31 91.04
C ALA A 837 -14.40 -65.29 91.03
N LEU A 838 -14.10 -66.58 91.16
CA LEU A 838 -15.06 -67.65 91.44
C LEU A 838 -15.17 -67.90 92.94
N SER A 839 -16.39 -67.94 93.47
CA SER A 839 -16.70 -68.44 94.81
C SER A 839 -17.49 -69.75 94.69
N VAL A 840 -17.14 -70.77 95.49
CA VAL A 840 -17.68 -72.12 95.42
C VAL A 840 -18.30 -72.53 96.76
N GLY A 841 -19.61 -72.33 96.88
CA GLY A 841 -20.39 -72.70 98.06
C GLY A 841 -20.55 -74.23 98.22
N ALA A 842 -20.61 -74.70 99.46
CA ALA A 842 -20.85 -76.11 99.75
C ALA A 842 -22.29 -76.53 99.41
N ALA A 843 -22.44 -77.56 98.57
CA ALA A 843 -23.75 -78.15 98.28
C ALA A 843 -24.36 -78.77 99.56
N THR A 844 -25.43 -78.15 100.08
CA THR A 844 -25.97 -78.48 101.41
C THR A 844 -26.90 -79.69 101.34
N VAL A 845 -26.33 -80.90 101.50
CA VAL A 845 -27.10 -82.15 101.54
C VAL A 845 -27.80 -82.30 102.90
N ILE A 846 -29.10 -82.00 102.95
CA ILE A 846 -29.91 -82.22 104.16
C ILE A 846 -30.08 -83.73 104.40
N THR A 847 -29.43 -84.24 105.44
CA THR A 847 -29.68 -85.59 105.98
C THR A 847 -30.18 -85.50 107.42
N ASN A 848 -31.34 -86.08 107.71
CA ASN A 848 -31.96 -85.99 109.02
C ASN A 848 -31.65 -87.24 109.88
N ARG A 849 -30.88 -87.05 110.96
CA ARG A 849 -30.74 -88.04 112.04
C ARG A 849 -30.45 -87.34 113.38
N ARG A 850 -31.27 -87.60 114.40
CA ARG A 850 -31.05 -87.19 115.80
C ARG A 850 -30.90 -88.42 116.72
N ILE A 851 -30.52 -88.16 117.99
CA ILE A 851 -29.76 -89.07 118.86
C ILE A 851 -30.61 -89.63 120.05
N THR A 852 -30.10 -90.66 120.73
CA THR A 852 -30.80 -91.65 121.58
C THR A 852 -30.57 -91.50 123.11
N PHE A 853 -31.31 -92.31 123.91
CA PHE A 853 -31.10 -92.69 125.34
C PHE A 853 -31.65 -91.71 126.42
N ARG A 854 -32.03 -92.08 127.67
CA ARG A 854 -32.28 -93.34 128.45
C ARG A 854 -32.99 -92.92 129.79
N VAL A 855 -33.51 -93.74 130.73
CA VAL A 855 -34.30 -95.01 130.80
C VAL A 855 -34.52 -95.33 132.29
N GLN A 856 -35.73 -95.73 132.74
CA GLN A 856 -35.94 -96.48 133.99
C GLN A 856 -37.30 -97.20 134.05
N GLN A 857 -37.32 -98.36 134.74
CA GLN A 857 -38.38 -99.40 134.80
C GLN A 857 -38.88 -99.88 133.42
#